data_AF-A0A949MB78-F1
#
_entry.id   AF-A0A949MB78-F1
#
_cell.length_a   1.000
_cell.length_b   1.000
_cell.length_c   1.000
_cell.angle_alpha   90.00
_cell.angle_beta   90.00
_cell.angle_gamma   90.00
#
_symmetry.space_group_name_H-M   'P 1'
#
loop_
_entity.id
_entity.type
_entity.pdbx_description
1 polymer ?
#
loop_
_entity_poly.entity_id
_entity_poly.type
_entity_poly.pdbx_seq_one_letter_code
_entity_poly.pdbx_strand_id
1 'polypeptide(L)'
;AISGGGAFRVAKQLWNDEHVYGLGEKNGALDKRGRALGGYDYVMWNSDVYGYDASTDPMYVSVPFYLVVRHGIAYGIFLDNTWRGFFDIGHQQPGILNFGAAGGELDYYFIYGPNPKQVIERYTDLTGRMPLPPLWSLGFNQSRYSYYPEARVRLLADTFRMKRIPADAIWLDIHYQKNFKPFTWDTARFPHPKKMLADLRKQGFRVVTIVDPHPKVEKGYAPYDEGIAGNYFVKNPDGSAYEAPVWPAEAAHNPGPSVFPDFSDPAARKWWGSLYANFLDAGVAGIWNDMDEPAIFDSPTGTMPLDTVFDNEGRPATSRQIHNVYGQLMSRATFEGLSRLRPNRRPFVLTRASFAGGQRYAAVWTGDNSSDWSSLRQSITTLLGFGLSGFPFVGSDIGGFIGAPDGELYARWLEAGVFYPFMRAHSTFGSPDKEPWSFGPRVELINKKTIELRYELLPEIYNVMHQAAVTGLPALRPLFLEFPADNTVSGTSDEFMFGDDLLVSPVLQQGETIHNAYLPAGDWFDYRTGRKFQGGKTSSIPVTLQTIPMFVRAGAFIFRQPVIQFTGQMPGNPLRVLIAPSTNSAGSFYEDDGESLDYRAGKFMSRLFHQIRNPKCMTIEISAPTGSYRPAPRELALETWMRQKPRAISVQIGNAAPVSLPEQSGAQTASSDWKFSDGLLTIETPDPFLPAKFVVLQ
;
A
#
# COMPACT_ATOMS: atom_id res chain seq x y z
N ALA A 1 35.40 -21.82 8.64
CA ALA A 1 35.76 -20.48 8.16
C ALA A 1 34.79 -20.10 7.05
N ILE A 2 33.77 -19.29 7.35
CA ILE A 2 32.86 -18.75 6.34
C ILE A 2 33.62 -17.61 5.65
N SER A 3 34.14 -17.85 4.44
CA SER A 3 34.91 -16.86 3.69
C SER A 3 33.96 -15.82 3.08
N GLY A 4 33.60 -14.79 3.85
CA GLY A 4 32.94 -13.60 3.30
C GLY A 4 33.94 -12.75 2.55
N GLY A 5 33.61 -12.32 1.32
CA GLY A 5 34.41 -11.34 0.57
C GLY A 5 34.68 -10.08 1.40
N GLY A 6 35.81 -9.42 1.14
CA GLY A 6 36.17 -8.17 1.83
C GLY A 6 35.20 -7.04 1.50
N ALA A 7 35.19 -5.99 2.35
CA ALA A 7 34.42 -4.79 2.08
C ALA A 7 34.81 -4.18 0.71
N PHE A 8 33.82 -3.64 0.00
CA PHE A 8 34.05 -3.05 -1.32
C PHE A 8 33.30 -1.74 -1.48
N ARG A 9 33.74 -0.95 -2.47
CA ARG A 9 33.13 0.31 -2.88
C ARG A 9 33.18 0.42 -4.41
N VAL A 10 32.08 0.88 -4.98
CA VAL A 10 31.96 1.26 -6.40
C VAL A 10 31.70 2.76 -6.46
N ALA A 11 32.47 3.45 -7.29
CA ALA A 11 32.27 4.86 -7.59
C ALA A 11 31.72 5.01 -9.02
N LYS A 12 30.72 5.87 -9.19
CA LYS A 12 30.15 6.26 -10.48
C LYS A 12 30.17 7.78 -10.61
N GLN A 13 30.38 8.27 -11.84
CA GLN A 13 30.22 9.69 -12.14
C GLN A 13 28.77 10.10 -11.92
N LEU A 14 28.54 11.21 -11.21
CA LEU A 14 27.23 11.83 -10.97
C LEU A 14 27.21 13.22 -11.62
N TRP A 15 26.48 13.37 -12.72
CA TRP A 15 26.40 14.61 -13.52
C TRP A 15 25.45 15.62 -12.90
N ASN A 16 25.72 16.93 -12.94
CA ASN A 16 24.95 17.99 -12.24
C ASN A 16 23.42 18.04 -12.49
N ASP A 17 22.94 17.39 -13.54
CA ASP A 17 21.56 17.32 -14.02
C ASP A 17 20.91 15.93 -13.84
N GLU A 18 21.58 14.97 -13.19
CA GLU A 18 20.99 13.70 -12.75
C GLU A 18 20.17 13.84 -11.46
N HIS A 19 19.03 13.17 -11.40
CA HIS A 19 18.24 13.02 -10.19
C HIS A 19 18.26 11.56 -9.74
N VAL A 20 18.34 11.30 -8.43
CA VAL A 20 18.49 9.94 -7.89
C VAL A 20 17.33 9.63 -6.95
N TYR A 21 16.66 8.51 -7.18
CA TYR A 21 15.46 8.11 -6.44
C TYR A 21 15.54 6.64 -6.01
N GLY A 22 14.61 6.21 -5.16
CA GLY A 22 14.49 4.82 -4.71
C GLY A 22 15.07 4.62 -3.32
N LEU A 23 15.84 3.52 -3.15
CA LEU A 23 16.43 3.03 -1.90
C LEU A 23 15.44 2.48 -0.85
N GLY A 24 14.19 2.26 -1.26
CA GLY A 24 13.14 1.72 -0.41
C GLY A 24 12.64 2.74 0.61
N GLU A 25 12.64 2.34 1.87
CA GLU A 25 12.23 3.17 2.99
C GLU A 25 13.35 4.13 3.40
N LYS A 26 13.35 5.33 2.82
CA LYS A 26 14.32 6.37 3.19
C LYS A 26 13.62 7.70 3.40
N ASN A 27 13.80 8.23 4.60
CA ASN A 27 13.28 9.54 4.97
C ASN A 27 14.01 10.68 4.25
N GLY A 28 13.51 11.90 4.46
CA GLY A 28 14.01 13.10 3.82
C GLY A 28 13.41 13.31 2.44
N ALA A 29 14.13 14.03 1.59
CA ALA A 29 13.67 14.38 0.23
C ALA A 29 13.48 13.15 -0.66
N LEU A 30 12.57 13.24 -1.63
CA LEU A 30 12.37 12.17 -2.62
C LEU A 30 13.59 12.04 -3.53
N ASP A 31 14.10 13.16 -4.05
CA ASP A 31 15.38 13.21 -4.76
C ASP A 31 16.54 13.15 -3.75
N LYS A 32 17.22 12.01 -3.78
CA LYS A 32 18.27 11.59 -2.85
C LYS A 32 19.60 12.28 -3.10
N ARG A 33 19.70 13.10 -4.14
CA ARG A 33 20.92 13.86 -4.47
C ARG A 33 21.15 15.12 -3.61
N GLY A 34 20.10 15.63 -2.97
CA GLY A 34 19.98 16.95 -2.32
C GLY A 34 21.26 17.75 -2.01
N ARG A 35 21.67 18.64 -2.94
CA ARG A 35 22.79 19.61 -2.78
C ARG A 35 22.54 20.70 -1.71
N ALA A 36 21.30 20.89 -1.27
CA ALA A 36 20.91 21.98 -0.37
C ALA A 36 21.13 21.70 1.13
N LEU A 37 21.49 20.45 1.49
CA LEU A 37 21.68 20.02 2.90
C LEU A 37 23.01 19.29 3.15
N GLY A 38 23.94 19.30 2.18
CA GLY A 38 25.25 18.63 2.29
C GLY A 38 25.35 17.34 1.48
N GLY A 39 24.25 16.74 1.04
CA GLY A 39 24.19 15.42 0.40
C GLY A 39 23.79 14.35 1.41
N TYR A 40 23.27 13.22 0.94
CA TYR A 40 22.85 12.12 1.83
C TYR A 40 23.74 10.88 1.61
N ASP A 41 24.11 10.26 2.72
CA ASP A 41 24.51 8.86 2.77
C ASP A 41 23.40 8.04 3.43
N TYR A 42 23.08 6.90 2.83
CA TYR A 42 22.05 6.00 3.30
C TYR A 42 22.65 4.64 3.62
N VAL A 43 22.19 4.04 4.72
CA VAL A 43 22.64 2.73 5.21
C VAL A 43 21.58 1.68 4.93
N MET A 44 22.01 0.52 4.44
CA MET A 44 21.17 -0.68 4.32
C MET A 44 21.38 -1.54 5.56
N TRP A 45 20.58 -1.28 6.59
CA TRP A 45 20.58 -2.03 7.84
C TRP A 45 19.21 -1.89 8.52
N ASN A 46 18.31 -2.87 8.36
CA ASN A 46 16.97 -2.81 8.95
C ASN A 46 17.06 -2.51 10.45
N SER A 47 16.40 -1.46 10.92
CA SER A 47 16.60 -0.93 12.27
C SER A 47 15.28 -0.48 12.88
N ASP A 48 15.06 -0.82 14.14
CA ASP A 48 13.89 -0.38 14.91
C ASP A 48 14.08 1.06 15.40
N VAL A 49 13.36 2.00 14.78
CA VAL A 49 13.54 3.45 14.97
C VAL A 49 12.25 4.12 15.42
N TYR A 50 11.89 3.88 16.69
CA TYR A 50 10.72 4.49 17.33
C TYR A 50 10.72 6.03 17.23
N GLY A 51 9.68 6.61 16.64
CA GLY A 51 9.48 8.06 16.55
C GLY A 51 10.45 8.77 15.64
N TYR A 52 10.81 8.10 14.54
CA TYR A 52 11.67 8.65 13.50
C TYR A 52 11.18 10.00 12.98
N ASP A 53 12.12 10.79 12.50
CA ASP A 53 11.88 12.06 11.81
C ASP A 53 12.45 12.02 10.37
N ALA A 54 12.36 13.16 9.68
CA ALA A 54 12.82 13.29 8.29
C ALA A 54 14.33 13.07 8.10
N SER A 55 15.13 13.09 9.18
CA SER A 55 16.59 12.88 9.14
C SER A 55 17.03 11.47 9.53
N THR A 56 16.10 10.65 10.04
CA THR A 56 16.40 9.30 10.53
C THR A 56 16.77 8.36 9.38
N ASP A 57 17.95 7.76 9.46
CA ASP A 57 18.42 6.64 8.64
C ASP A 57 19.44 5.83 9.48
N PRO A 58 19.48 4.48 9.38
CA PRO A 58 18.60 3.61 8.60
C PRO A 58 17.17 3.52 9.15
N MET A 59 16.30 2.85 8.38
CA MET A 59 14.88 2.59 8.66
C MET A 59 14.62 1.08 8.72
N TYR A 60 13.35 0.67 8.75
CA TYR A 60 12.93 -0.72 8.94
C TYR A 60 13.18 -1.60 7.69
N VAL A 61 13.15 -1.05 6.48
CA VAL A 61 13.36 -1.79 5.22
C VAL A 61 14.61 -1.35 4.44
N SER A 62 15.38 -2.33 3.95
CA SER A 62 16.55 -2.11 3.09
C SER A 62 16.29 -2.56 1.66
N VAL A 63 16.23 -1.62 0.72
CA VAL A 63 16.14 -1.93 -0.72
C VAL A 63 17.34 -1.31 -1.44
N PRO A 64 18.41 -2.07 -1.74
CA PRO A 64 19.61 -1.55 -2.38
C PRO A 64 19.43 -1.33 -3.90
N PHE A 65 18.34 -0.66 -4.28
CA PHE A 65 18.02 -0.28 -5.65
C PHE A 65 17.83 1.23 -5.74
N TYR A 66 18.49 1.89 -6.69
CA TYR A 66 18.24 3.28 -7.04
C TYR A 66 17.98 3.46 -8.53
N LEU A 67 17.21 4.49 -8.84
CA LEU A 67 16.86 4.95 -10.18
C LEU A 67 17.52 6.31 -10.42
N VAL A 68 18.18 6.46 -11.57
CA VAL A 68 18.69 7.74 -12.03
C VAL A 68 17.87 8.21 -13.21
N VAL A 69 17.47 9.49 -13.18
CA VAL A 69 16.75 10.15 -14.27
C VAL A 69 17.52 11.38 -14.72
N ARG A 70 17.68 11.53 -16.04
CA ARG A 70 18.37 12.66 -16.67
C ARG A 70 17.74 12.96 -18.03
N HIS A 71 17.16 14.16 -18.19
CA HIS A 71 16.50 14.59 -19.43
C HIS A 71 15.48 13.56 -19.95
N GLY A 72 14.69 12.99 -19.04
CA GLY A 72 13.70 11.97 -19.32
C GLY A 72 14.24 10.58 -19.69
N ILE A 73 15.56 10.39 -19.71
CA ILE A 73 16.22 9.09 -19.86
C ILE A 73 16.52 8.52 -18.47
N ALA A 74 16.22 7.23 -18.27
CA ALA A 74 16.43 6.58 -16.99
C ALA A 74 17.29 5.30 -17.05
N TYR A 75 17.93 5.00 -15.93
CA TYR A 75 18.50 3.69 -15.65
C TYR A 75 18.44 3.40 -14.15
N GLY A 76 18.45 2.13 -13.78
CA GLY A 76 18.50 1.67 -12.39
C GLY A 76 19.75 0.86 -12.10
N ILE A 77 20.16 0.85 -10.84
CA ILE A 77 21.17 -0.05 -10.29
C ILE A 77 20.55 -0.77 -9.11
N PHE A 78 20.53 -2.10 -9.16
CA PHE A 78 20.22 -2.96 -8.01
C PHE A 78 21.49 -3.66 -7.57
N LEU A 79 21.96 -3.38 -6.35
CA LEU A 79 23.08 -4.09 -5.72
C LEU A 79 22.52 -5.34 -5.02
N ASP A 80 22.78 -6.51 -5.56
CA ASP A 80 22.31 -7.79 -5.03
C ASP A 80 23.23 -8.26 -3.89
N ASN A 81 23.19 -7.53 -2.79
CA ASN A 81 24.03 -7.78 -1.62
C ASN A 81 23.24 -7.49 -0.34
N THR A 82 23.15 -8.49 0.54
CA THR A 82 22.35 -8.44 1.77
C THR A 82 23.13 -7.94 2.99
N TRP A 83 24.44 -7.74 2.87
CA TRP A 83 25.28 -7.24 3.96
C TRP A 83 24.91 -5.79 4.30
N ARG A 84 25.47 -5.30 5.41
CA ARG A 84 25.41 -3.87 5.74
C ARG A 84 25.99 -3.04 4.59
N GLY A 85 25.10 -2.37 3.86
CA GLY A 85 25.41 -1.58 2.66
C GLY A 85 25.38 -0.09 2.93
N PHE A 86 25.97 0.68 2.01
CA PHE A 86 25.86 2.14 2.00
C PHE A 86 25.68 2.69 0.58
N PHE A 87 25.01 3.83 0.47
CA PHE A 87 24.85 4.63 -0.74
C PHE A 87 25.11 6.09 -0.41
N ASP A 88 26.21 6.65 -0.91
CA ASP A 88 26.60 8.05 -0.80
C ASP A 88 26.38 8.74 -2.14
N ILE A 89 25.42 9.66 -2.19
CA ILE A 89 24.95 10.28 -3.44
C ILE A 89 25.55 11.69 -3.53
N GLY A 90 26.87 11.75 -3.68
CA GLY A 90 27.62 13.00 -3.79
C GLY A 90 27.72 13.81 -2.50
N HIS A 91 27.48 13.18 -1.33
CA HIS A 91 27.62 13.79 -0.01
C HIS A 91 29.10 13.97 0.34
N GLN A 92 29.87 12.90 0.33
CA GLN A 92 31.29 12.97 0.69
C GLN A 92 32.13 13.63 -0.40
N GLN A 93 31.80 13.37 -1.67
CA GLN A 93 32.50 13.91 -2.81
C GLN A 93 31.51 14.35 -3.90
N PRO A 94 31.31 15.68 -4.08
CA PRO A 94 30.44 16.19 -5.13
C PRO A 94 30.82 15.64 -6.51
N GLY A 95 29.81 15.19 -7.26
CA GLY A 95 29.99 14.63 -8.60
C GLY A 95 30.33 13.14 -8.63
N ILE A 96 30.37 12.46 -7.48
CA ILE A 96 30.55 11.01 -7.40
C ILE A 96 29.38 10.39 -6.63
N LEU A 97 28.79 9.33 -7.18
CA LEU A 97 27.88 8.43 -6.45
C LEU A 97 28.68 7.19 -6.05
N ASN A 98 28.79 6.95 -4.74
CA ASN A 98 29.45 5.78 -4.17
C ASN A 98 28.42 4.82 -3.60
N PHE A 99 28.61 3.52 -3.81
CA PHE A 99 27.87 2.50 -3.08
C PHE A 99 28.76 1.30 -2.78
N GLY A 100 28.40 0.51 -1.79
CA GLY A 100 29.17 -0.65 -1.41
C GLY A 100 28.60 -1.37 -0.20
N ALA A 101 29.34 -2.37 0.27
CA ALA A 101 28.95 -3.17 1.41
C ALA A 101 30.16 -3.55 2.27
N ALA A 102 29.88 -3.85 3.54
CA ALA A 102 30.89 -4.32 4.50
C ALA A 102 31.44 -5.71 4.20
N GLY A 103 30.83 -6.45 3.26
CA GLY A 103 31.29 -7.75 2.78
C GLY A 103 30.38 -8.30 1.68
N GLY A 104 30.56 -9.57 1.37
CA GLY A 104 29.82 -10.25 0.32
C GLY A 104 30.39 -9.99 -1.07
N GLU A 105 29.66 -10.41 -2.10
CA GLU A 105 30.08 -10.26 -3.49
C GLU A 105 29.67 -8.88 -4.03
N LEU A 106 30.49 -8.35 -4.94
CA LEU A 106 30.09 -7.22 -5.78
C LEU A 106 29.27 -7.77 -6.95
N ASP A 107 27.96 -7.94 -6.73
CA ASP A 107 26.99 -8.29 -7.77
C ASP A 107 25.96 -7.15 -7.88
N TYR A 108 25.84 -6.56 -9.07
CA TYR A 108 24.85 -5.53 -9.31
C TYR A 108 24.32 -5.55 -10.74
N TYR A 109 23.03 -5.25 -10.87
CA TYR A 109 22.30 -5.23 -12.13
C TYR A 109 22.17 -3.80 -12.63
N PHE A 110 22.62 -3.55 -13.86
CA PHE A 110 22.29 -2.33 -14.58
C PHE A 110 21.01 -2.52 -15.38
N ILE A 111 20.02 -1.66 -15.12
CA ILE A 111 18.66 -1.79 -15.66
C ILE A 111 18.36 -0.54 -16.49
N TYR A 112 18.60 -0.61 -17.80
CA TYR A 112 18.23 0.49 -18.69
C TYR A 112 16.72 0.52 -18.93
N GLY A 113 16.17 1.69 -19.19
CA GLY A 113 14.88 1.86 -19.87
C GLY A 113 14.79 3.33 -20.17
N PRO A 114 14.75 3.79 -21.44
CA PRO A 114 14.84 5.23 -21.61
C PRO A 114 13.71 5.91 -20.82
N ASN A 115 12.52 5.30 -20.71
CA ASN A 115 11.51 5.76 -19.76
C ASN A 115 11.70 5.18 -18.33
N PRO A 116 11.60 6.01 -17.26
CA PRO A 116 11.64 5.57 -15.86
C PRO A 116 10.70 4.41 -15.50
N LYS A 117 9.48 4.34 -16.04
CA LYS A 117 8.53 3.24 -15.82
C LYS A 117 9.12 1.89 -16.22
N GLN A 118 9.82 1.84 -17.36
CA GLN A 118 10.43 0.61 -17.87
C GLN A 118 11.55 0.10 -16.96
N VAL A 119 12.26 0.99 -16.25
CA VAL A 119 13.26 0.58 -15.27
C VAL A 119 12.60 -0.16 -14.11
N ILE A 120 11.50 0.37 -13.58
CA ILE A 120 10.74 -0.26 -12.49
C ILE A 120 10.12 -1.59 -12.95
N GLU A 121 9.53 -1.62 -14.15
CA GLU A 121 8.96 -2.85 -14.73
C GLU A 121 10.01 -3.96 -14.84
N ARG A 122 11.21 -3.65 -15.35
CA ARG A 122 12.32 -4.61 -15.49
C ARG A 122 12.92 -5.01 -14.14
N TYR A 123 13.05 -4.07 -13.21
CA TYR A 123 13.49 -4.36 -11.84
C TYR A 123 12.54 -5.31 -11.12
N THR A 124 11.23 -5.12 -11.29
CA THR A 124 10.21 -6.01 -10.73
C THR A 124 10.02 -7.30 -11.53
N ASP A 125 10.39 -7.36 -12.81
CA ASP A 125 10.54 -8.64 -13.52
C ASP A 125 11.67 -9.49 -12.91
N LEU A 126 12.79 -8.87 -12.54
CA LEU A 126 13.92 -9.54 -11.89
C LEU A 126 13.60 -9.96 -10.45
N THR A 127 13.07 -9.04 -9.64
CA THR A 127 12.84 -9.26 -8.20
C THR A 127 11.48 -9.86 -7.89
N GLY A 128 10.59 -9.95 -8.89
CA GLY A 128 9.22 -10.44 -8.79
C GLY A 128 8.20 -9.35 -8.46
N ARG A 129 6.94 -9.60 -8.83
CA ARG A 129 5.81 -8.69 -8.60
C ARG A 129 4.95 -9.14 -7.43
N MET A 130 4.24 -8.19 -6.81
CA MET A 130 3.28 -8.52 -5.76
C MET A 130 2.13 -9.38 -6.33
N PRO A 131 1.60 -10.35 -5.57
CA PRO A 131 0.31 -10.94 -5.92
C PRO A 131 -0.78 -9.88 -5.77
N LEU A 132 -1.88 -10.02 -6.52
CA LEU A 132 -3.06 -9.19 -6.30
C LEU A 132 -3.57 -9.39 -4.85
N PRO A 133 -3.73 -8.34 -4.04
CA PRO A 133 -4.12 -8.48 -2.65
C PRO A 133 -5.61 -8.87 -2.53
N PRO A 134 -6.05 -9.40 -1.37
CA PRO A 134 -7.48 -9.57 -1.14
C PRO A 134 -8.17 -8.20 -1.08
N LEU A 135 -9.35 -8.09 -1.69
CA LEU A 135 -10.03 -6.80 -1.86
C LEU A 135 -10.28 -6.07 -0.55
N TRP A 136 -10.60 -6.80 0.53
CA TRP A 136 -10.82 -6.23 1.87
C TRP A 136 -9.61 -5.47 2.41
N SER A 137 -8.38 -5.83 2.03
CA SER A 137 -7.19 -5.13 2.53
C SER A 137 -7.00 -3.74 1.90
N LEU A 138 -7.74 -3.44 0.83
CA LEU A 138 -7.77 -2.12 0.21
C LEU A 138 -8.84 -1.20 0.83
N GLY A 139 -9.73 -1.72 1.67
CA GLY A 139 -10.66 -0.90 2.46
C GLY A 139 -9.96 -0.13 3.59
N PHE A 140 -10.74 0.58 4.38
CA PHE A 140 -10.25 1.20 5.61
C PHE A 140 -10.03 0.16 6.71
N ASN A 141 -8.84 0.18 7.33
CA ASN A 141 -8.43 -0.72 8.39
C ASN A 141 -8.28 0.05 9.70
N GLN A 142 -8.89 -0.43 10.79
CA GLN A 142 -8.74 0.17 12.12
C GLN A 142 -7.84 -0.69 12.99
N SER A 143 -6.81 -0.06 13.57
CA SER A 143 -5.88 -0.68 14.52
C SER A 143 -5.63 0.23 15.72
N ARG A 144 -5.05 -0.36 16.77
CA ARG A 144 -4.50 0.29 17.96
C ARG A 144 -3.63 -0.72 18.71
N TYR A 145 -2.56 -0.24 19.35
CA TYR A 145 -1.86 -0.91 20.43
C TYR A 145 -2.53 -0.59 21.78
N SER A 146 -3.38 -1.43 22.38
CA SER A 146 -4.08 -2.60 21.84
C SER A 146 -5.61 -2.42 22.02
N TYR A 147 -6.42 -3.10 21.22
CA TYR A 147 -7.83 -3.34 21.56
C TYR A 147 -8.00 -4.60 22.40
N TYR A 148 -8.37 -4.44 23.67
CA TYR A 148 -8.70 -5.53 24.59
C TYR A 148 -9.60 -4.99 25.73
N PRO A 149 -10.39 -5.84 26.42
CA PRO A 149 -10.68 -7.25 26.12
C PRO A 149 -11.61 -7.41 24.90
N GLU A 150 -12.04 -8.64 24.60
CA GLU A 150 -12.97 -9.00 23.51
C GLU A 150 -14.18 -8.04 23.41
N ALA A 151 -14.74 -7.59 24.54
CA ALA A 151 -15.87 -6.66 24.55
C ALA A 151 -15.55 -5.30 23.89
N ARG A 152 -14.31 -4.79 24.02
CA ARG A 152 -13.89 -3.54 23.37
C ARG A 152 -13.81 -3.69 21.86
N VAL A 153 -13.37 -4.85 21.37
CA VAL A 153 -13.32 -5.18 19.93
C VAL A 153 -14.74 -5.24 19.34
N ARG A 154 -15.69 -5.87 20.06
CA ARG A 154 -17.09 -5.92 19.64
C ARG A 154 -17.73 -4.54 19.61
N LEU A 155 -17.52 -3.75 20.66
CA LEU A 155 -18.00 -2.37 20.73
C LEU A 155 -17.45 -1.52 19.57
N LEU A 156 -16.17 -1.68 19.22
CA LEU A 156 -15.55 -0.99 18.08
C LEU A 156 -16.29 -1.31 16.77
N ALA A 157 -16.49 -2.60 16.48
CA ALA A 157 -17.20 -3.04 15.29
C ALA A 157 -18.65 -2.52 15.21
N ASP A 158 -19.38 -2.64 16.32
CA ASP A 158 -20.75 -2.15 16.44
C ASP A 158 -20.80 -0.62 16.24
N THR A 159 -19.81 0.12 16.75
CA THR A 159 -19.73 1.58 16.62
C THR A 159 -19.51 2.01 15.17
N PHE A 160 -18.62 1.35 14.41
CA PHE A 160 -18.46 1.61 12.97
C PHE A 160 -19.78 1.43 12.21
N ARG A 161 -20.49 0.33 12.47
CA ARG A 161 -21.76 0.03 11.79
C ARG A 161 -22.87 0.97 12.21
N MET A 162 -22.96 1.31 13.49
CA MET A 162 -23.92 2.30 14.02
C MET A 162 -23.72 3.68 13.37
N LYS A 163 -22.47 4.16 13.30
CA LYS A 163 -22.12 5.47 12.72
C LYS A 163 -22.12 5.47 11.18
N ARG A 164 -22.26 4.29 10.58
CA ARG A 164 -22.16 4.05 9.12
C ARG A 164 -20.84 4.59 8.56
N ILE A 165 -19.74 4.30 9.24
CA ILE A 165 -18.39 4.58 8.77
C ILE A 165 -17.86 3.28 8.14
N PRO A 166 -17.53 3.27 6.84
CA PRO A 166 -17.04 2.06 6.19
C PRO A 166 -15.74 1.55 6.80
N ALA A 167 -15.62 0.24 7.00
CA ALA A 167 -14.41 -0.40 7.54
C ALA A 167 -14.43 -1.91 7.25
N ASP A 168 -13.27 -2.45 6.84
CA ASP A 168 -13.10 -3.83 6.39
C ASP A 168 -12.36 -4.70 7.40
N ALA A 169 -11.46 -4.13 8.22
CA ALA A 169 -10.67 -4.92 9.16
C ALA A 169 -10.42 -4.24 10.50
N ILE A 170 -10.37 -5.08 11.54
CA ILE A 170 -9.96 -4.71 12.90
C ILE A 170 -8.70 -5.50 13.24
N TRP A 171 -7.70 -4.82 13.78
CA TRP A 171 -6.41 -5.41 14.08
C TRP A 171 -6.28 -5.66 15.59
N LEU A 172 -5.79 -6.86 15.94
CA LEU A 172 -5.45 -7.22 17.30
C LEU A 172 -3.94 -7.19 17.46
N ASP A 173 -3.49 -6.15 18.16
CA ASP A 173 -2.13 -5.99 18.64
C ASP A 173 -1.87 -6.89 19.88
N ILE A 174 -0.67 -6.89 20.43
CA ILE A 174 -0.05 -7.97 21.19
C ILE A 174 -0.82 -8.43 22.45
N HIS A 175 -1.71 -7.60 23.00
CA HIS A 175 -2.50 -7.93 24.20
C HIS A 175 -3.51 -9.07 24.04
N TYR A 176 -3.78 -9.55 22.81
CA TYR A 176 -4.60 -10.75 22.61
C TYR A 176 -3.85 -12.04 22.97
N GLN A 177 -2.52 -12.00 22.96
CA GLN A 177 -1.66 -13.14 23.25
C GLN A 177 -1.52 -13.36 24.76
N LYS A 178 -1.45 -14.63 25.18
CA LYS A 178 -1.22 -14.98 26.58
C LYS A 178 0.22 -14.66 26.96
N ASN A 179 0.41 -13.70 27.86
CA ASN A 179 1.73 -13.22 28.30
C ASN A 179 2.63 -12.84 27.10
N PHE A 180 2.04 -12.26 26.05
CA PHE A 180 2.76 -11.84 24.83
C PHE A 180 3.48 -12.98 24.10
N LYS A 181 3.05 -14.23 24.32
CA LYS A 181 3.60 -15.40 23.62
C LYS A 181 2.93 -15.55 22.26
N PRO A 182 3.68 -15.53 21.15
CA PRO A 182 3.15 -15.80 19.81
C PRO A 182 2.31 -17.09 19.76
N PHE A 183 1.38 -17.18 18.81
CA PHE A 183 0.54 -18.36 18.61
C PHE A 183 -0.32 -18.79 19.82
N THR A 184 -0.63 -17.87 20.74
CA THR A 184 -1.54 -18.12 21.86
C THR A 184 -2.72 -17.13 21.90
N TRP A 185 -3.76 -17.48 22.65
CA TRP A 185 -4.86 -16.58 23.02
C TRP A 185 -4.89 -16.44 24.54
N ASP A 186 -4.97 -15.21 25.04
CA ASP A 186 -5.29 -14.94 26.44
C ASP A 186 -6.79 -15.13 26.65
N THR A 187 -7.18 -16.28 27.22
CA THR A 187 -8.59 -16.63 27.46
C THR A 187 -9.26 -15.80 28.55
N ALA A 188 -8.50 -15.05 29.36
CA ALA A 188 -9.10 -14.10 30.32
C ALA A 188 -9.54 -12.81 29.62
N ARG A 189 -8.75 -12.34 28.63
CA ARG A 189 -9.08 -11.15 27.83
C ARG A 189 -10.00 -11.46 26.64
N PHE A 190 -9.82 -12.64 26.04
CA PHE A 190 -10.53 -13.13 24.86
C PHE A 190 -11.09 -14.53 25.13
N PRO A 191 -12.19 -14.65 25.89
CA PRO A 191 -12.73 -15.95 26.29
C PRO A 191 -13.31 -16.76 25.13
N HIS A 192 -13.74 -16.11 24.03
CA HIS A 192 -14.39 -16.81 22.91
C HIS A 192 -13.88 -16.32 21.54
N PRO A 193 -12.57 -16.45 21.23
CA PRO A 193 -11.97 -15.82 20.05
C PRO A 193 -12.63 -16.31 18.76
N LYS A 194 -12.83 -17.62 18.57
CA LYS A 194 -13.52 -18.17 17.39
C LYS A 194 -14.93 -17.61 17.18
N LYS A 195 -15.69 -17.42 18.26
CA LYS A 195 -17.04 -16.83 18.20
C LYS A 195 -16.98 -15.35 17.88
N MET A 196 -16.07 -14.60 18.51
CA MET A 196 -15.83 -13.18 18.21
C MET A 196 -15.50 -12.97 16.73
N LEU A 197 -14.54 -13.73 16.20
CA LEU A 197 -14.13 -13.64 14.80
C LEU A 197 -15.28 -13.97 13.84
N ALA A 198 -16.08 -14.99 14.15
CA ALA A 198 -17.26 -15.33 13.35
C ALA A 198 -18.33 -14.23 13.37
N ASP A 199 -18.59 -13.61 14.53
CA ASP A 199 -19.58 -12.53 14.66
C ASP A 199 -19.11 -11.25 13.95
N LEU A 200 -17.83 -10.88 14.09
CA LEU A 200 -17.22 -9.78 13.35
C LEU A 200 -17.29 -10.01 11.83
N ARG A 201 -17.07 -11.25 11.38
CA ARG A 201 -17.21 -11.63 9.96
C ARG A 201 -18.63 -11.44 9.43
N LYS A 202 -19.68 -11.69 10.23
CA LYS A 202 -21.08 -11.40 9.85
C LYS A 202 -21.33 -9.90 9.67
N GLN A 203 -20.62 -9.06 10.41
CA GLN A 203 -20.65 -7.61 10.25
C GLN A 203 -19.77 -7.11 9.09
N GLY A 204 -19.07 -8.00 8.38
CA GLY A 204 -18.18 -7.65 7.27
C GLY A 204 -16.73 -7.35 7.68
N PHE A 205 -16.36 -7.54 8.94
CA PHE A 205 -14.99 -7.32 9.39
C PHE A 205 -14.12 -8.56 9.22
N ARG A 206 -12.90 -8.35 8.71
CA ARG A 206 -11.76 -9.26 8.83
C ARG A 206 -10.97 -8.92 10.09
N VAL A 207 -10.27 -9.90 10.64
CA VAL A 207 -9.37 -9.67 11.77
C VAL A 207 -7.97 -10.12 11.42
N VAL A 208 -7.02 -9.23 11.67
CA VAL A 208 -5.58 -9.45 11.52
C VAL A 208 -4.95 -9.45 12.90
N THR A 209 -4.05 -10.39 13.17
CA THR A 209 -3.38 -10.51 14.47
C THR A 209 -1.88 -10.35 14.31
N ILE A 210 -1.25 -9.62 15.23
CA ILE A 210 0.21 -9.49 15.34
C ILE A 210 0.88 -10.82 15.75
N VAL A 211 1.99 -11.16 15.12
CA VAL A 211 2.82 -12.32 15.43
C VAL A 211 4.27 -11.94 15.21
N ASP A 212 5.02 -11.85 16.31
CA ASP A 212 6.42 -11.46 16.34
C ASP A 212 7.35 -12.69 16.28
N PRO A 213 8.62 -12.53 15.84
CA PRO A 213 9.53 -13.65 15.59
C PRO A 213 10.24 -14.19 16.84
N HIS A 214 9.72 -13.95 18.04
CA HIS A 214 10.41 -14.32 19.29
C HIS A 214 9.54 -15.19 20.21
N PRO A 215 9.45 -16.51 19.93
CA PRO A 215 8.90 -17.48 20.87
C PRO A 215 9.62 -17.44 22.22
N LYS A 216 8.85 -17.44 23.32
CA LYS A 216 9.40 -17.48 24.68
C LYS A 216 10.16 -18.78 24.96
N VAL A 217 11.25 -18.68 25.70
CA VAL A 217 11.94 -19.82 26.33
C VAL A 217 11.08 -20.35 27.48
N GLU A 218 10.27 -21.38 27.21
CA GLU A 218 9.36 -21.96 28.21
C GLU A 218 9.03 -23.42 27.85
N LYS A 219 9.42 -24.38 28.70
CA LYS A 219 9.06 -25.79 28.49
C LYS A 219 7.55 -25.99 28.59
N GLY A 220 6.98 -26.80 27.69
CA GLY A 220 5.53 -27.02 27.58
C GLY A 220 4.80 -26.01 26.71
N TYR A 221 5.51 -25.03 26.14
CA TYR A 221 5.00 -24.13 25.12
C TYR A 221 5.39 -24.65 23.74
N ALA A 222 4.41 -25.15 22.98
CA ALA A 222 4.65 -25.93 21.77
C ALA A 222 5.60 -25.29 20.74
N PRO A 223 5.50 -23.99 20.39
CA PRO A 223 6.50 -23.36 19.52
C PRO A 223 7.94 -23.44 20.03
N TYR A 224 8.18 -23.37 21.35
CA TYR A 224 9.52 -23.55 21.89
C TYR A 224 9.96 -25.02 21.84
N ASP A 225 9.13 -25.93 22.34
CA ASP A 225 9.47 -27.36 22.41
C ASP A 225 9.70 -27.96 21.01
N GLU A 226 8.84 -27.64 20.04
CA GLU A 226 8.96 -28.09 18.65
C GLU A 226 10.17 -27.48 17.96
N GLY A 227 10.44 -26.19 18.18
CA GLY A 227 11.59 -25.51 17.60
C GLY A 227 12.93 -26.05 18.10
N ILE A 228 13.02 -26.40 19.39
CA ILE A 228 14.19 -27.09 19.95
C ILE A 228 14.31 -28.49 19.36
N ALA A 229 13.23 -29.27 19.32
CA ALA A 229 13.24 -30.64 18.80
C ALA A 229 13.59 -30.70 17.30
N GLY A 230 13.14 -29.72 16.53
CA GLY A 230 13.41 -29.59 15.10
C GLY A 230 14.71 -28.86 14.76
N ASN A 231 15.43 -28.31 15.76
CA ASN A 231 16.62 -27.49 15.58
C ASN A 231 16.37 -26.28 14.64
N TYR A 232 15.24 -25.59 14.83
CA TYR A 232 14.76 -24.50 13.96
C TYR A 232 15.16 -23.09 14.42
N PHE A 233 15.95 -22.95 15.49
CA PHE A 233 16.33 -21.65 16.04
C PHE A 233 17.73 -21.22 15.62
N VAL A 234 17.92 -19.90 15.49
CA VAL A 234 19.22 -19.24 15.32
C VAL A 234 20.16 -19.66 16.45
N LYS A 235 21.46 -19.78 16.15
CA LYS A 235 22.45 -20.30 17.10
C LYS A 235 23.53 -19.29 17.46
N ASN A 236 24.11 -19.48 18.63
CA ASN A 236 25.39 -18.92 19.00
C ASN A 236 26.53 -19.63 18.23
N PRO A 237 27.75 -19.05 18.18
CA PRO A 237 28.92 -19.70 17.58
C PRO A 237 29.29 -21.06 18.18
N ASP A 238 28.93 -21.31 19.44
CA ASP A 238 29.16 -22.59 20.13
C ASP A 238 28.11 -23.68 19.79
N GLY A 239 27.10 -23.33 19.00
CA GLY A 239 26.02 -24.22 18.56
C GLY A 239 24.80 -24.25 19.49
N SER A 240 24.81 -23.56 20.63
CA SER A 240 23.62 -23.37 21.48
C SER A 240 22.58 -22.48 20.80
N ALA A 241 21.30 -22.61 21.18
CA ALA A 241 20.26 -21.71 20.69
C ALA A 241 20.52 -20.28 21.16
N TYR A 242 20.38 -19.31 20.27
CA TYR A 242 20.48 -17.90 20.60
C TYR A 242 19.23 -17.46 21.37
N GLU A 243 19.43 -16.89 22.55
CA GLU A 243 18.37 -16.37 23.42
C GLU A 243 18.61 -14.87 23.68
N ALA A 244 17.54 -14.06 23.64
CA ALA A 244 17.59 -12.65 24.00
C ALA A 244 16.27 -12.16 24.62
N PRO A 245 16.29 -11.10 25.46
CA PRO A 245 15.09 -10.57 26.09
C PRO A 245 14.26 -9.69 25.14
N VAL A 246 12.97 -10.01 24.99
CA VAL A 246 11.98 -9.22 24.22
C VAL A 246 10.60 -9.28 24.92
N TRP A 247 9.49 -9.11 24.20
CA TRP A 247 8.12 -9.00 24.75
C TRP A 247 7.68 -10.12 25.70
N PRO A 248 8.02 -11.42 25.52
CA PRO A 248 7.45 -12.51 26.33
C PRO A 248 7.86 -12.61 27.82
N ALA A 249 7.62 -11.59 28.64
CA ALA A 249 7.21 -11.60 30.07
C ALA A 249 6.95 -10.14 30.49
N GLU A 250 5.89 -9.85 31.25
CA GLU A 250 5.43 -8.52 31.74
C GLU A 250 5.97 -7.28 30.98
N ALA A 251 5.65 -7.21 29.67
CA ALA A 251 5.96 -6.17 28.68
C ALA A 251 6.37 -4.78 29.22
N ALA A 252 7.32 -4.12 28.55
CA ALA A 252 7.95 -2.83 28.90
C ALA A 252 8.61 -2.75 30.30
N HIS A 253 8.27 -3.64 31.23
CA HIS A 253 8.73 -3.59 32.61
C HIS A 253 9.61 -4.79 33.01
N ASN A 254 9.52 -5.93 32.32
CA ASN A 254 10.36 -7.11 32.60
C ASN A 254 10.47 -8.09 31.41
N PRO A 255 11.17 -7.75 30.31
CA PRO A 255 11.23 -8.57 29.10
C PRO A 255 11.75 -9.99 29.36
N GLY A 256 11.18 -10.98 28.66
CA GLY A 256 11.47 -12.39 28.89
C GLY A 256 12.42 -13.01 27.86
N PRO A 257 13.19 -14.05 28.24
CA PRO A 257 14.10 -14.74 27.34
C PRO A 257 13.31 -15.40 26.21
N SER A 258 13.75 -15.14 24.98
CA SER A 258 13.10 -15.61 23.75
C SER A 258 14.14 -16.15 22.78
N VAL A 259 13.74 -17.16 22.02
CA VAL A 259 14.50 -17.72 20.89
C VAL A 259 13.99 -17.14 19.58
N PHE A 260 14.77 -17.26 18.51
CA PHE A 260 14.47 -16.68 17.21
C PHE A 260 14.50 -17.78 16.14
N PRO A 261 13.42 -18.00 15.37
CA PRO A 261 13.42 -18.95 14.26
C PRO A 261 14.46 -18.58 13.22
N ASP A 262 15.20 -19.57 12.73
CA ASP A 262 16.09 -19.40 11.60
C ASP A 262 15.29 -19.43 10.30
N PHE A 263 14.72 -18.30 9.89
CA PHE A 263 13.94 -18.25 8.64
C PHE A 263 14.77 -18.48 7.38
N SER A 264 16.09 -18.57 7.47
CA SER A 264 16.95 -18.93 6.35
C SER A 264 16.98 -20.45 6.10
N ASP A 265 16.56 -21.26 7.07
CA ASP A 265 16.31 -22.70 6.93
C ASP A 265 14.90 -22.96 6.33
N PRO A 266 14.80 -23.66 5.17
CA PRO A 266 13.52 -24.10 4.62
C PRO A 266 12.64 -24.91 5.58
N ALA A 267 13.22 -25.74 6.44
CA ALA A 267 12.49 -26.56 7.39
C ALA A 267 11.87 -25.70 8.50
N ALA A 268 12.64 -24.77 9.08
CA ALA A 268 12.13 -23.76 10.00
C ALA A 268 11.01 -22.91 9.39
N ARG A 269 11.14 -22.45 8.12
CA ARG A 269 10.05 -21.72 7.44
C ARG A 269 8.78 -22.56 7.28
N LYS A 270 8.94 -23.85 6.95
CA LYS A 270 7.81 -24.78 6.81
C LYS A 270 7.10 -24.98 8.15
N TRP A 271 7.88 -25.20 9.21
CA TRP A 271 7.40 -25.33 10.58
C TRP A 271 6.68 -24.07 11.06
N TRP A 272 7.30 -22.89 10.95
CA TRP A 272 6.69 -21.62 11.33
C TRP A 272 5.34 -21.40 10.66
N GLY A 273 5.28 -21.63 9.33
CA GLY A 273 4.06 -21.52 8.56
C GLY A 273 2.94 -22.49 9.00
N SER A 274 3.27 -23.60 9.67
CA SER A 274 2.29 -24.57 10.18
C SER A 274 1.61 -24.11 11.48
N LEU A 275 2.28 -23.26 12.28
CA LEU A 275 1.77 -22.78 13.57
C LEU A 275 0.51 -21.90 13.41
N TYR A 276 0.26 -21.36 12.22
CA TYR A 276 -0.93 -20.57 11.91
C TYR A 276 -2.23 -21.38 11.82
N ALA A 277 -2.18 -22.72 11.80
CA ALA A 277 -3.36 -23.56 11.59
C ALA A 277 -4.53 -23.24 12.54
N ASN A 278 -4.24 -23.12 13.84
CA ASN A 278 -5.26 -22.82 14.86
C ASN A 278 -5.85 -21.41 14.72
N PHE A 279 -5.06 -20.45 14.26
CA PHE A 279 -5.50 -19.06 14.04
C PHE A 279 -6.42 -18.99 12.83
N LEU A 280 -6.08 -19.71 11.76
CA LEU A 280 -6.92 -19.80 10.57
C LEU A 280 -8.21 -20.58 10.84
N ASP A 281 -8.19 -21.64 11.65
CA ASP A 281 -9.42 -22.32 12.08
C ASP A 281 -10.32 -21.41 12.95
N ALA A 282 -9.73 -20.56 13.79
CA ALA A 282 -10.49 -19.59 14.58
C ALA A 282 -11.14 -18.50 13.71
N GLY A 283 -10.61 -18.23 12.51
CA GLY A 283 -11.17 -17.26 11.57
C GLY A 283 -10.28 -16.03 11.30
N VAL A 284 -9.02 -16.03 11.75
CA VAL A 284 -8.06 -14.97 11.42
C VAL A 284 -7.89 -14.89 9.89
N ALA A 285 -7.86 -13.66 9.38
CA ALA A 285 -7.91 -13.37 7.95
C ALA A 285 -6.53 -13.01 7.37
N GLY A 286 -5.62 -12.50 8.19
CA GLY A 286 -4.26 -12.14 7.81
C GLY A 286 -3.36 -12.05 9.03
N ILE A 287 -2.05 -11.92 8.79
CA ILE A 287 -1.02 -11.88 9.84
C ILE A 287 -0.24 -10.58 9.73
N TRP A 288 0.07 -10.00 10.88
CA TRP A 288 0.95 -8.85 11.01
C TRP A 288 2.27 -9.34 11.63
N ASN A 289 3.35 -9.33 10.86
CA ASN A 289 4.70 -9.60 11.34
C ASN A 289 5.33 -8.28 11.78
N ASP A 290 5.75 -8.21 13.03
CA ASP A 290 6.34 -7.04 13.66
C ASP A 290 7.65 -7.42 14.34
N MET A 291 8.47 -6.43 14.68
CA MET A 291 9.76 -6.61 15.37
C MET A 291 10.76 -7.49 14.59
N ASP A 292 10.62 -7.58 13.26
CA ASP A 292 11.32 -8.52 12.39
C ASP A 292 12.55 -7.93 11.68
N GLU A 293 13.08 -6.81 12.18
CA GLU A 293 14.38 -6.25 11.76
C GLU A 293 15.58 -7.19 11.95
N PRO A 294 15.74 -7.99 13.03
CA PRO A 294 14.91 -8.20 14.25
C PRO A 294 15.26 -7.27 15.43
N ALA A 295 14.23 -6.80 16.13
CA ALA A 295 14.37 -5.91 17.30
C ALA A 295 14.63 -6.68 18.62
N ILE A 296 15.55 -6.16 19.45
CA ILE A 296 15.95 -6.75 20.74
C ILE A 296 16.15 -5.64 21.77
N PHE A 297 15.50 -5.74 22.95
CA PHE A 297 15.44 -4.65 23.93
C PHE A 297 16.74 -4.39 24.68
N ASP A 298 17.51 -5.43 25.00
CA ASP A 298 18.77 -5.32 25.77
C ASP A 298 19.98 -5.68 24.89
N SER A 299 20.05 -5.03 23.72
CA SER A 299 21.17 -5.18 22.79
C SER A 299 21.81 -3.81 22.52
N PRO A 300 23.16 -3.68 22.59
CA PRO A 300 23.85 -2.43 22.27
C PRO A 300 23.57 -1.90 20.86
N THR A 301 23.20 -2.79 19.94
CA THR A 301 22.87 -2.47 18.54
C THR A 301 21.38 -2.59 18.24
N GLY A 302 20.53 -2.84 19.25
CA GLY A 302 19.09 -3.07 19.09
C GLY A 302 18.71 -4.33 18.32
N THR A 303 19.67 -5.20 18.00
CA THR A 303 19.47 -6.40 17.17
C THR A 303 20.49 -7.51 17.52
N MET A 304 20.45 -8.64 16.80
CA MET A 304 21.31 -9.81 17.02
C MET A 304 22.81 -9.51 16.87
N PRO A 305 23.68 -10.13 17.67
CA PRO A 305 25.13 -10.13 17.45
C PRO A 305 25.50 -10.59 16.04
N LEU A 306 26.54 -9.99 15.47
CA LEU A 306 26.91 -10.21 14.05
C LEU A 306 27.48 -11.62 13.78
N ASP A 307 27.86 -12.35 14.82
CA ASP A 307 28.39 -13.72 14.77
C ASP A 307 27.35 -14.79 15.10
N THR A 308 26.07 -14.44 15.34
CA THR A 308 25.00 -15.44 15.39
C THR A 308 24.92 -16.19 14.07
N VAL A 309 24.68 -17.51 14.15
CA VAL A 309 24.81 -18.46 13.05
C VAL A 309 23.43 -18.86 12.54
N PHE A 310 23.31 -18.87 11.21
CA PHE A 310 22.12 -19.23 10.45
C PHE A 310 22.45 -20.34 9.45
N ASP A 311 21.47 -21.16 9.08
CA ASP A 311 21.56 -22.26 8.14
C ASP A 311 21.78 -21.78 6.69
N ASN A 312 20.99 -20.80 6.25
CA ASN A 312 21.04 -20.14 4.95
C ASN A 312 20.99 -21.11 3.76
N GLU A 313 19.85 -21.80 3.63
CA GLU A 313 19.60 -22.79 2.57
C GLU A 313 20.69 -23.88 2.55
N GLY A 314 21.11 -24.34 3.72
CA GLY A 314 22.19 -25.32 3.91
C GLY A 314 23.61 -24.78 3.69
N ARG A 315 23.80 -23.47 3.56
CA ARG A 315 25.12 -22.81 3.43
C ARG A 315 25.34 -21.83 4.58
N PRO A 316 25.89 -22.31 5.73
CA PRO A 316 25.93 -21.53 6.96
C PRO A 316 26.44 -20.11 6.79
N ALA A 317 25.68 -19.17 7.35
CA ALA A 317 25.95 -17.75 7.31
C ALA A 317 25.89 -17.15 8.72
N THR A 318 26.26 -15.87 8.85
CA THR A 318 26.05 -15.16 10.12
C THR A 318 25.07 -14.01 9.95
N SER A 319 24.65 -13.39 11.06
CA SER A 319 23.81 -12.19 11.04
C SER A 319 24.34 -11.08 10.10
N ARG A 320 25.66 -10.99 9.88
CA ARG A 320 26.26 -10.07 8.88
C ARG A 320 25.64 -10.18 7.49
N GLN A 321 25.21 -11.38 7.10
CA GLN A 321 24.61 -11.70 5.80
C GLN A 321 23.08 -11.73 5.85
N ILE A 322 22.51 -12.19 6.96
CA ILE A 322 21.09 -12.53 7.06
C ILE A 322 20.24 -11.38 7.63
N HIS A 323 20.82 -10.45 8.38
CA HIS A 323 20.10 -9.37 9.08
C HIS A 323 19.05 -8.68 8.20
N ASN A 324 19.47 -8.13 7.05
CA ASN A 324 18.57 -7.38 6.17
C ASN A 324 17.48 -8.24 5.52
N VAL A 325 17.64 -9.56 5.45
CA VAL A 325 16.64 -10.48 4.87
C VAL A 325 15.84 -11.24 5.92
N TYR A 326 16.11 -11.07 7.21
CA TYR A 326 15.43 -11.81 8.29
C TYR A 326 13.90 -11.60 8.24
N GLY A 327 13.43 -10.35 8.26
CA GLY A 327 11.99 -10.03 8.16
C GLY A 327 11.35 -10.41 6.82
N GLN A 328 12.11 -10.32 5.72
CA GLN A 328 11.66 -10.83 4.42
C GLN A 328 11.42 -12.34 4.45
N LEU A 329 12.33 -13.09 5.08
CA LEU A 329 12.24 -14.55 5.20
C LEU A 329 11.14 -14.98 6.17
N MET A 330 10.89 -14.22 7.24
CA MET A 330 9.72 -14.37 8.10
C MET A 330 8.43 -14.19 7.29
N SER A 331 8.33 -13.08 6.54
CA SER A 331 7.19 -12.79 5.67
C SER A 331 6.95 -13.90 4.66
N ARG A 332 8.02 -14.45 4.07
CA ARG A 332 7.96 -15.62 3.18
C ARG A 332 7.44 -16.86 3.90
N ALA A 333 7.94 -17.17 5.09
CA ALA A 333 7.49 -18.31 5.90
C ALA A 333 5.98 -18.21 6.21
N THR A 334 5.53 -17.01 6.61
CA THR A 334 4.13 -16.68 6.85
C THR A 334 3.31 -16.86 5.58
N PHE A 335 3.68 -16.20 4.47
CA PHE A 335 2.94 -16.24 3.21
C PHE A 335 2.80 -17.66 2.66
N GLU A 336 3.88 -18.43 2.63
CA GLU A 336 3.87 -19.82 2.16
C GLU A 336 3.07 -20.72 3.12
N GLY A 337 3.13 -20.49 4.43
CA GLY A 337 2.31 -21.18 5.43
C GLY A 337 0.82 -20.96 5.21
N LEU A 338 0.40 -19.70 5.11
CA LEU A 338 -0.97 -19.31 4.81
C LEU A 338 -1.45 -19.92 3.47
N SER A 339 -0.60 -19.89 2.45
CA SER A 339 -0.90 -20.49 1.14
C SER A 339 -1.10 -22.00 1.24
N ARG A 340 -0.28 -22.73 2.00
CA ARG A 340 -0.46 -24.18 2.20
C ARG A 340 -1.73 -24.51 2.97
N LEU A 341 -2.04 -23.72 4.00
CA LEU A 341 -3.21 -23.94 4.86
C LEU A 341 -4.54 -23.50 4.20
N ARG A 342 -4.50 -22.58 3.22
CA ARG A 342 -5.66 -22.10 2.45
C ARG A 342 -5.29 -21.94 0.95
N PRO A 343 -5.14 -23.04 0.18
CA PRO A 343 -4.51 -23.03 -1.15
C PRO A 343 -5.23 -22.23 -2.25
N ASN A 344 -6.53 -21.93 -2.09
CA ASN A 344 -7.25 -21.06 -3.02
C ASN A 344 -7.70 -19.73 -2.39
N ARG A 345 -6.92 -19.19 -1.46
CA ARG A 345 -7.13 -17.86 -0.88
C ARG A 345 -5.89 -17.01 -1.07
N ARG A 346 -6.08 -15.71 -1.33
CA ARG A 346 -4.97 -14.75 -1.31
C ARG A 346 -4.48 -14.58 0.13
N PRO A 347 -3.22 -14.91 0.45
CA PRO A 347 -2.66 -14.60 1.76
C PRO A 347 -2.58 -13.09 1.95
N PHE A 348 -2.77 -12.63 3.19
CA PHE A 348 -2.46 -11.26 3.58
C PHE A 348 -1.44 -11.30 4.71
N VAL A 349 -0.30 -10.68 4.45
CA VAL A 349 0.78 -10.48 5.42
C VAL A 349 1.14 -9.00 5.39
N LEU A 350 1.25 -8.39 6.55
CA LEU A 350 1.85 -7.07 6.74
C LEU A 350 3.17 -7.26 7.50
N THR A 351 4.26 -6.62 7.08
CA THR A 351 5.59 -6.71 7.74
C THR A 351 6.20 -5.32 7.96
N ARG A 352 7.04 -5.18 8.98
CA ARG A 352 7.79 -3.94 9.26
C ARG A 352 9.11 -3.96 8.50
N ALA A 353 9.83 -5.08 8.59
CA ALA A 353 11.15 -5.21 8.01
C ALA A 353 11.17 -6.11 6.76
N SER A 354 11.90 -5.67 5.75
CA SER A 354 12.01 -6.44 4.51
C SER A 354 13.30 -6.14 3.75
N PHE A 355 13.42 -6.78 2.59
CA PHE A 355 14.50 -6.58 1.63
C PHE A 355 13.95 -6.55 0.21
N ALA A 356 14.76 -6.13 -0.77
CA ALA A 356 14.43 -6.24 -2.20
C ALA A 356 13.82 -7.63 -2.54
N GLY A 357 12.65 -7.64 -3.19
CA GLY A 357 11.88 -8.87 -3.48
C GLY A 357 10.82 -9.23 -2.42
N GLY A 358 10.74 -8.47 -1.32
CA GLY A 358 9.78 -8.69 -0.24
C GLY A 358 8.32 -8.48 -0.65
N GLN A 359 8.08 -7.66 -1.67
CA GLN A 359 6.76 -7.38 -2.25
C GLN A 359 6.03 -8.64 -2.73
N ARG A 360 6.73 -9.76 -2.96
CA ARG A 360 6.14 -11.04 -3.32
C ARG A 360 5.33 -11.67 -2.19
N TYR A 361 5.60 -11.27 -0.94
CA TYR A 361 5.12 -11.98 0.25
C TYR A 361 4.29 -11.12 1.18
N ALA A 362 4.51 -9.80 1.23
CA ALA A 362 3.83 -8.94 2.20
C ALA A 362 3.61 -7.50 1.70
N ALA A 363 2.58 -6.87 2.27
CA ALA A 363 2.48 -5.42 2.35
C ALA A 363 3.43 -4.89 3.43
N VAL A 364 3.82 -3.61 3.35
CA VAL A 364 4.70 -2.98 4.34
C VAL A 364 4.03 -1.74 4.92
N TRP A 365 4.23 -1.46 6.22
CA TRP A 365 3.93 -0.14 6.78
C TRP A 365 5.21 0.55 7.26
N THR A 366 5.19 1.88 7.31
CA THR A 366 6.39 2.69 7.60
C THR A 366 6.81 2.72 9.08
N GLY A 367 6.37 1.76 9.90
CA GLY A 367 6.69 1.72 11.33
C GLY A 367 6.14 2.90 12.15
N ASP A 368 6.86 3.20 13.25
CA ASP A 368 6.37 3.96 14.40
C ASP A 368 6.55 5.48 14.23
N ASN A 369 5.74 6.08 13.36
CA ASN A 369 5.75 7.50 13.06
C ASN A 369 5.13 8.39 14.16
N SER A 370 5.37 9.70 14.10
CA SER A 370 4.83 10.68 15.06
C SER A 370 3.51 11.31 14.61
N SER A 371 2.66 11.70 15.57
CA SER A 371 1.42 12.45 15.33
C SER A 371 1.67 13.94 15.08
N ASP A 372 2.38 14.27 13.99
CA ASP A 372 2.66 15.66 13.59
C ASP A 372 2.60 15.88 12.07
N TRP A 373 2.57 17.15 11.65
CA TRP A 373 2.50 17.54 10.25
C TRP A 373 3.75 17.17 9.44
N SER A 374 4.92 17.09 10.08
CA SER A 374 6.14 16.62 9.42
C SER A 374 6.03 15.15 9.03
N SER A 375 5.48 14.32 9.91
CA SER A 375 5.28 12.90 9.69
C SER A 375 4.21 12.63 8.63
N LEU A 376 3.15 13.45 8.57
CA LEU A 376 2.20 13.45 7.46
C LEU A 376 2.93 13.71 6.13
N ARG A 377 3.71 14.79 6.02
CA ARG A 377 4.49 15.09 4.80
C ARG A 377 5.48 13.97 4.46
N GLN A 378 6.21 13.48 5.45
CA GLN A 378 7.20 12.42 5.27
C GLN A 378 6.56 11.13 4.78
N SER A 379 5.35 10.79 5.23
CA SER A 379 4.66 9.58 4.80
C SER A 379 4.46 9.54 3.27
N ILE A 380 4.14 10.67 2.62
CA ILE A 380 4.00 10.72 1.15
C ILE A 380 5.34 10.42 0.49
N THR A 381 6.40 11.13 0.88
CA THR A 381 7.74 10.94 0.30
C THR A 381 8.25 9.51 0.48
N THR A 382 8.07 8.93 1.66
CA THR A 382 8.50 7.55 1.96
C THR A 382 7.72 6.53 1.13
N LEU A 383 6.39 6.68 0.99
CA LEU A 383 5.57 5.79 0.16
C LEU A 383 5.91 5.89 -1.33
N LEU A 384 6.24 7.10 -1.83
CA LEU A 384 6.75 7.28 -3.20
C LEU A 384 8.10 6.56 -3.37
N GLY A 385 9.02 6.67 -2.41
CA GLY A 385 10.30 5.97 -2.40
C GLY A 385 10.15 4.45 -2.44
N PHE A 386 9.25 3.89 -1.63
CA PHE A 386 8.89 2.47 -1.67
C PHE A 386 8.36 2.04 -3.04
N GLY A 387 7.43 2.84 -3.60
CA GLY A 387 6.82 2.55 -4.89
C GLY A 387 7.85 2.47 -6.02
N LEU A 388 8.78 3.43 -6.06
CA LEU A 388 9.90 3.42 -7.00
C LEU A 388 10.84 2.22 -6.80
N SER A 389 10.87 1.67 -5.59
CA SER A 389 11.75 0.57 -5.18
C SER A 389 11.08 -0.80 -5.25
N GLY A 390 9.96 -0.92 -5.99
CA GLY A 390 9.28 -2.18 -6.26
C GLY A 390 8.32 -2.65 -5.16
N PHE A 391 8.00 -1.80 -4.18
CA PHE A 391 7.00 -2.07 -3.13
C PHE A 391 5.72 -1.25 -3.38
N PRO A 392 4.77 -1.78 -4.16
CA PRO A 392 3.54 -1.06 -4.49
C PRO A 392 2.48 -1.09 -3.37
N PHE A 393 2.48 -2.08 -2.47
CA PHE A 393 1.47 -2.23 -1.43
C PHE A 393 2.00 -1.78 -0.06
N VAL A 394 2.03 -0.46 0.13
CA VAL A 394 2.61 0.20 1.29
C VAL A 394 1.63 1.15 1.98
N GLY A 395 1.86 1.52 3.22
CA GLY A 395 1.07 2.51 3.96
C GLY A 395 1.80 3.08 5.18
N SER A 396 1.24 4.09 5.83
CA SER A 396 1.72 4.60 7.12
C SER A 396 0.61 4.54 8.16
N ASP A 397 0.95 4.68 9.43
CA ASP A 397 -0.06 4.81 10.48
C ASP A 397 -0.72 6.19 10.40
N ILE A 398 -1.97 6.21 9.93
CA ILE A 398 -2.75 7.42 9.73
C ILE A 398 -3.08 8.03 11.10
N GLY A 399 -2.74 9.31 11.25
CA GLY A 399 -2.82 10.03 12.52
C GLY A 399 -1.57 9.90 13.39
N GLY A 400 -0.56 9.14 12.96
CA GLY A 400 0.69 8.91 13.68
C GLY A 400 0.57 7.86 14.79
N PHE A 401 1.61 7.06 14.98
CA PHE A 401 1.69 6.09 16.08
C PHE A 401 1.85 6.79 17.43
N ILE A 402 2.83 7.70 17.53
CA ILE A 402 3.25 8.35 18.79
C ILE A 402 2.53 9.66 19.00
N GLY A 403 2.06 9.89 20.23
CA GLY A 403 1.35 11.12 20.59
C GLY A 403 -0.10 11.10 20.13
N ALA A 404 -0.70 12.28 19.95
CA ALA A 404 -2.07 12.43 19.51
C ALA A 404 -2.21 13.61 18.55
N PRO A 405 -2.81 13.41 17.36
CA PRO A 405 -3.09 14.51 16.46
C PRO A 405 -4.28 15.32 16.98
N ASP A 406 -4.39 16.59 16.56
CA ASP A 406 -5.67 17.29 16.65
C ASP A 406 -6.63 16.83 15.54
N GLY A 407 -7.86 17.33 15.56
CA GLY A 407 -8.87 16.95 14.57
C GLY A 407 -8.55 17.41 13.14
N GLU A 408 -7.76 18.49 12.97
CA GLU A 408 -7.37 18.97 11.64
C GLU A 408 -6.29 18.05 11.03
N LEU A 409 -5.23 17.79 11.79
CA LEU A 409 -4.15 16.90 11.38
C LEU A 409 -4.68 15.50 11.06
N TYR A 410 -5.54 14.93 11.91
CA TYR A 410 -6.11 13.61 11.66
C TYR A 410 -6.97 13.58 10.37
N ALA A 411 -7.81 14.60 10.16
CA ALA A 411 -8.62 14.70 8.95
C ALA A 411 -7.76 14.83 7.69
N ARG A 412 -6.74 15.70 7.68
CA ARG A 412 -5.80 15.82 6.54
C ARG A 412 -5.00 14.55 6.28
N TRP A 413 -4.65 13.82 7.33
CA TRP A 413 -3.97 12.54 7.17
C TRP A 413 -4.90 11.48 6.58
N LEU A 414 -6.17 11.43 6.98
CA LEU A 414 -7.15 10.57 6.32
C LEU A 414 -7.34 10.95 4.85
N GLU A 415 -7.35 12.24 4.51
CA GLU A 415 -7.49 12.72 3.13
C GLU A 415 -6.36 12.21 2.23
N ALA A 416 -5.10 12.31 2.68
CA ALA A 416 -3.96 11.70 2.00
C ALA A 416 -4.06 10.16 1.99
N GLY A 417 -4.47 9.58 3.12
CA GLY A 417 -4.62 8.15 3.35
C GLY A 417 -5.63 7.46 2.44
N VAL A 418 -6.63 8.18 1.90
CA VAL A 418 -7.55 7.67 0.87
C VAL A 418 -6.79 7.06 -0.31
N PHE A 419 -5.61 7.59 -0.61
CA PHE A 419 -4.81 7.13 -1.75
C PHE A 419 -3.69 6.17 -1.35
N TYR A 420 -3.43 5.96 -0.06
CA TYR A 420 -2.40 5.01 0.35
C TYR A 420 -2.80 3.60 -0.11
N PRO A 421 -1.88 2.81 -0.72
CA PRO A 421 -2.20 1.47 -1.18
C PRO A 421 -2.77 0.63 -0.04
N PHE A 422 -2.16 0.76 1.15
CA PHE A 422 -2.64 0.25 2.42
C PHE A 422 -3.12 1.40 3.34
N MET A 423 -4.42 1.44 3.65
CA MET A 423 -5.04 2.50 4.45
C MET A 423 -5.38 2.00 5.85
N ARG A 424 -4.52 2.29 6.84
CA ARG A 424 -4.70 1.89 8.25
C ARG A 424 -4.54 3.07 9.21
N ALA A 425 -5.50 3.25 10.11
CA ALA A 425 -5.32 4.09 11.29
C ALA A 425 -4.79 3.23 12.45
N HIS A 426 -3.78 3.73 13.17
CA HIS A 426 -3.15 3.03 14.29
C HIS A 426 -2.60 4.03 15.30
N SER A 427 -2.34 3.56 16.52
CA SER A 427 -1.80 4.39 17.61
C SER A 427 -1.12 3.53 18.66
N THR A 428 -0.18 4.15 19.38
CA THR A 428 0.54 3.53 20.49
C THR A 428 -0.34 3.30 21.73
N PHE A 429 0.18 2.51 22.67
CA PHE A 429 -0.44 2.20 23.94
C PHE A 429 -0.54 3.42 24.85
N GLY A 430 -1.68 3.55 25.53
CA GLY A 430 -1.95 4.68 26.44
C GLY A 430 -2.25 6.02 25.75
N SER A 431 -2.25 6.09 24.42
CA SER A 431 -2.68 7.31 23.71
C SER A 431 -4.19 7.55 23.87
N PRO A 432 -4.68 8.79 23.66
CA PRO A 432 -6.08 9.05 23.38
C PRO A 432 -6.63 8.23 22.21
N ASP A 433 -7.95 8.09 22.17
CA ASP A 433 -8.71 7.42 21.10
C ASP A 433 -8.50 8.13 19.75
N LYS A 434 -8.15 7.37 18.70
CA LYS A 434 -7.90 7.86 17.33
C LYS A 434 -8.81 7.21 16.28
N GLU A 435 -9.90 6.60 16.72
CA GLU A 435 -10.97 6.19 15.81
C GLU A 435 -11.57 7.41 15.10
N PRO A 436 -12.14 7.27 13.89
CA PRO A 436 -12.59 8.41 13.08
C PRO A 436 -13.62 9.35 13.76
N TRP A 437 -14.27 8.91 14.82
CA TRP A 437 -15.26 9.69 15.59
C TRP A 437 -14.70 10.40 16.83
N SER A 438 -13.41 10.25 17.14
CA SER A 438 -12.83 10.72 18.41
C SER A 438 -12.52 12.22 18.44
N PHE A 439 -12.72 12.94 17.33
CA PHE A 439 -12.33 14.34 17.15
C PHE A 439 -13.51 15.33 17.15
N GLY A 440 -14.65 14.90 17.69
CA GLY A 440 -15.88 15.69 17.79
C GLY A 440 -16.77 15.63 16.54
N PRO A 441 -18.05 16.03 16.65
CA PRO A 441 -19.08 15.72 15.63
C PRO A 441 -18.79 16.28 14.23
N ARG A 442 -18.18 17.47 14.16
CA ARG A 442 -17.82 18.09 12.87
C ARG A 442 -16.75 17.29 12.16
N VAL A 443 -15.68 16.91 12.87
CA VAL A 443 -14.56 16.17 12.29
C VAL A 443 -14.96 14.71 12.03
N GLU A 444 -15.83 14.12 12.86
CA GLU A 444 -16.42 12.80 12.58
C GLU A 444 -17.11 12.75 11.21
N LEU A 445 -17.92 13.78 10.88
CA LEU A 445 -18.60 13.86 9.57
C LEU A 445 -17.60 13.98 8.41
N ILE A 446 -16.52 14.75 8.61
CA ILE A 446 -15.44 14.91 7.62
C ILE A 446 -14.73 13.58 7.41
N ASN A 447 -14.23 12.97 8.49
CA ASN A 447 -13.53 11.69 8.45
C ASN A 447 -14.38 10.60 7.81
N LYS A 448 -15.68 10.55 8.14
CA LYS A 448 -16.64 9.67 7.49
C LYS A 448 -16.68 9.90 5.98
N LYS A 449 -16.85 11.13 5.52
CA LYS A 449 -16.91 11.46 4.08
C LYS A 449 -15.61 11.12 3.35
N THR A 450 -14.48 11.35 4.00
CA THR A 450 -13.15 10.97 3.48
C THR A 450 -13.01 9.46 3.35
N ILE A 451 -13.45 8.69 4.35
CA ILE A 451 -13.45 7.23 4.26
C ILE A 451 -14.46 6.75 3.21
N GLU A 452 -15.65 7.35 3.11
CA GLU A 452 -16.63 7.04 2.06
C GLU A 452 -16.03 7.21 0.66
N LEU A 453 -15.22 8.26 0.42
CA LEU A 453 -14.51 8.47 -0.85
C LEU A 453 -13.58 7.30 -1.20
N ARG A 454 -12.86 6.72 -0.23
CA ARG A 454 -12.06 5.50 -0.45
C ARG A 454 -12.93 4.38 -1.01
N TYR A 455 -14.13 4.18 -0.47
CA TYR A 455 -15.03 3.11 -0.88
C TYR A 455 -15.76 3.39 -2.20
N GLU A 456 -16.03 4.66 -2.50
CA GLU A 456 -16.51 5.08 -3.82
C GLU A 456 -15.47 4.80 -4.90
N LEU A 457 -14.18 5.01 -4.59
CA LEU A 457 -13.04 4.81 -5.48
C LEU A 457 -12.49 3.37 -5.48
N LEU A 458 -13.04 2.44 -4.70
CA LEU A 458 -12.53 1.06 -4.66
C LEU A 458 -12.41 0.39 -6.05
N PRO A 459 -13.34 0.58 -7.01
CA PRO A 459 -13.17 0.04 -8.36
C PRO A 459 -11.91 0.59 -9.06
N GLU A 460 -11.63 1.89 -8.94
CA GLU A 460 -10.41 2.53 -9.46
C GLU A 460 -9.15 2.05 -8.73
N ILE A 461 -9.18 2.04 -7.39
CA ILE A 461 -8.06 1.58 -6.57
C ILE A 461 -7.73 0.12 -6.91
N TYR A 462 -8.74 -0.72 -7.10
CA TYR A 462 -8.52 -2.11 -7.47
C TYR A 462 -7.92 -2.26 -8.88
N ASN A 463 -8.33 -1.42 -9.82
CA ASN A 463 -7.76 -1.35 -11.16
C ASN A 463 -6.27 -0.95 -11.14
N VAL A 464 -5.92 0.07 -10.35
CA VAL A 464 -4.53 0.51 -10.14
C VAL A 464 -3.70 -0.55 -9.42
N MET A 465 -4.26 -1.23 -8.41
CA MET A 465 -3.56 -2.31 -7.71
C MET A 465 -3.38 -3.56 -8.60
N HIS A 466 -4.30 -3.82 -9.52
CA HIS A 466 -4.12 -4.83 -10.56
C HIS A 466 -2.99 -4.45 -11.53
N GLN A 467 -2.92 -3.20 -11.98
CA GLN A 467 -1.80 -2.72 -12.78
C GLN A 467 -0.48 -2.91 -12.03
N ALA A 468 -0.41 -2.56 -10.75
CA ALA A 468 0.77 -2.75 -9.93
C ALA A 468 1.18 -4.23 -9.80
N ALA A 469 0.23 -5.16 -9.67
CA ALA A 469 0.51 -6.60 -9.63
C ALA A 469 1.01 -7.14 -10.98
N VAL A 470 0.56 -6.55 -12.11
CA VAL A 470 0.90 -6.99 -13.46
C VAL A 470 2.20 -6.38 -13.97
N THR A 471 2.46 -5.10 -13.71
CA THR A 471 3.60 -4.35 -14.28
C THR A 471 4.66 -3.99 -13.24
N GLY A 472 4.32 -3.98 -11.96
CA GLY A 472 5.21 -3.52 -10.88
C GLY A 472 5.21 -2.00 -10.69
N LEU A 473 4.47 -1.24 -11.51
CA LEU A 473 4.34 0.20 -11.32
C LEU A 473 3.56 0.51 -10.04
N PRO A 474 4.01 1.45 -9.20
CA PRO A 474 3.33 1.73 -7.95
C PRO A 474 2.00 2.45 -8.17
N ALA A 475 1.10 2.33 -7.18
CA ALA A 475 -0.16 3.07 -7.20
C ALA A 475 0.07 4.57 -6.97
N LEU A 476 0.93 4.95 -6.02
CA LEU A 476 1.42 6.33 -5.85
C LEU A 476 2.65 6.52 -6.73
N ARG A 477 2.60 7.52 -7.59
CA ARG A 477 3.65 7.80 -8.57
C ARG A 477 4.09 9.24 -8.41
N PRO A 478 5.40 9.48 -8.27
CA PRO A 478 5.88 10.86 -8.30
C PRO A 478 5.62 11.41 -9.70
N LEU A 479 5.37 12.72 -9.79
CA LEU A 479 4.96 13.33 -11.05
C LEU A 479 5.98 13.08 -12.18
N PHE A 480 7.28 13.04 -11.88
CA PHE A 480 8.32 12.75 -12.89
C PHE A 480 8.17 11.37 -13.55
N LEU A 481 7.54 10.39 -12.89
CA LEU A 481 7.33 9.06 -13.44
C LEU A 481 6.34 9.08 -14.60
N GLU A 482 5.37 9.98 -14.56
CA GLU A 482 4.40 10.23 -15.63
C GLU A 482 4.87 11.32 -16.61
N PHE A 483 5.64 12.29 -16.12
CA PHE A 483 6.08 13.46 -16.87
C PHE A 483 7.62 13.61 -16.85
N PRO A 484 8.38 12.63 -17.37
CA PRO A 484 9.84 12.58 -17.21
C PRO A 484 10.60 13.68 -17.97
N ALA A 485 9.94 14.35 -18.91
CA ALA A 485 10.49 15.49 -19.64
C ALA A 485 10.26 16.83 -18.93
N ASP A 486 9.42 16.87 -17.89
CA ASP A 486 9.13 18.08 -17.13
C ASP A 486 10.09 18.20 -15.95
N ASN A 487 11.11 19.05 -16.08
CA ASN A 487 12.13 19.20 -15.04
C ASN A 487 11.58 19.84 -13.75
N THR A 488 10.43 20.52 -13.79
CA THR A 488 9.87 21.18 -12.60
C THR A 488 9.40 20.18 -11.55
N VAL A 489 9.11 18.94 -11.96
CA VAL A 489 8.56 17.90 -11.07
C VAL A 489 9.60 16.97 -10.47
N SER A 490 10.88 17.14 -10.81
CA SER A 490 11.96 16.27 -10.33
C SER A 490 12.12 16.31 -8.80
N GLY A 491 11.77 17.44 -8.17
CA GLY A 491 11.84 17.63 -6.71
C GLY A 491 10.48 17.55 -6.00
N THR A 492 9.37 17.36 -6.72
CA THR A 492 8.03 17.36 -6.13
C THR A 492 7.82 16.10 -5.29
N SER A 493 7.40 16.27 -4.03
CA SER A 493 7.15 15.16 -3.09
C SER A 493 5.91 15.35 -2.22
N ASP A 494 5.17 16.44 -2.46
CA ASP A 494 3.94 16.85 -1.77
C ASP A 494 2.68 16.65 -2.62
N GLU A 495 2.84 16.34 -3.91
CA GLU A 495 1.77 15.97 -4.84
C GLU A 495 2.18 14.72 -5.62
N PHE A 496 1.20 13.89 -6.00
CA PHE A 496 1.47 12.63 -6.69
C PHE A 496 0.35 12.25 -7.66
N MET A 497 0.71 11.40 -8.61
CA MET A 497 -0.26 10.68 -9.44
C MET A 497 -0.70 9.42 -8.72
N PHE A 498 -2.00 9.16 -8.68
CA PHE A 498 -2.59 7.88 -8.29
C PHE A 498 -2.99 7.14 -9.56
N GLY A 499 -2.26 6.06 -9.87
CA GLY A 499 -2.31 5.45 -11.20
C GLY A 499 -1.84 6.41 -12.29
N ASP A 500 -2.36 6.25 -13.50
CA ASP A 500 -1.98 7.09 -14.65
C ASP A 500 -2.75 8.43 -14.71
N ASP A 501 -3.93 8.51 -14.08
CA ASP A 501 -4.96 9.47 -14.51
C ASP A 501 -5.43 10.48 -13.45
N LEU A 502 -5.13 10.24 -12.18
CA LEU A 502 -5.61 11.07 -11.07
C LEU A 502 -4.43 11.75 -10.37
N LEU A 503 -4.34 13.08 -10.44
CA LEU A 503 -3.39 13.85 -9.64
C LEU A 503 -4.03 14.20 -8.31
N VAL A 504 -3.32 13.90 -7.21
CA VAL A 504 -3.74 14.21 -5.84
C VAL A 504 -2.73 15.17 -5.23
N SER A 505 -3.27 16.24 -4.66
CA SER A 505 -2.51 17.37 -4.13
C SER A 505 -3.02 17.67 -2.71
N PRO A 506 -2.60 16.85 -1.71
CA PRO A 506 -3.13 16.93 -0.36
C PRO A 506 -2.71 18.22 0.36
N VAL A 507 -3.54 18.68 1.28
CA VAL A 507 -3.22 19.81 2.16
C VAL A 507 -2.34 19.33 3.31
N LEU A 508 -1.11 19.84 3.39
CA LEU A 508 -0.07 19.34 4.30
C LEU A 508 0.41 20.36 5.33
N GLN A 509 -0.34 21.45 5.50
CA GLN A 509 -0.06 22.51 6.47
C GLN A 509 -1.31 22.86 7.27
N GLN A 510 -1.10 23.21 8.54
CA GLN A 510 -2.16 23.60 9.45
C GLN A 510 -2.79 24.93 9.03
N GLY A 511 -4.11 25.01 9.06
CA GLY A 511 -4.87 26.22 8.79
C GLY A 511 -4.90 26.66 7.33
N GLU A 512 -4.43 25.83 6.40
CA GLU A 512 -4.36 26.19 4.98
C GLU A 512 -5.76 26.31 4.36
N THR A 513 -6.02 27.45 3.73
CA THR A 513 -7.32 27.79 3.10
C THR A 513 -7.21 28.04 1.59
N ILE A 514 -5.97 28.19 1.09
CA ILE A 514 -5.63 28.28 -0.32
C ILE A 514 -4.45 27.34 -0.55
N HIS A 515 -4.63 26.34 -1.40
CA HIS A 515 -3.62 25.36 -1.74
C HIS A 515 -3.05 25.59 -3.13
N ASN A 516 -1.74 25.50 -3.29
CA ASN A 516 -1.07 25.69 -4.57
C ASN A 516 -0.70 24.33 -5.15
N ALA A 517 -1.34 23.96 -6.26
CA ALA A 517 -1.14 22.68 -6.91
C ALA A 517 -0.43 22.85 -8.26
N TYR A 518 0.69 22.14 -8.50
CA TYR A 518 1.30 22.11 -9.82
C TYR A 518 0.63 21.08 -10.70
N LEU A 519 0.07 21.54 -11.82
CA LEU A 519 -0.54 20.66 -12.82
C LEU A 519 0.45 20.50 -13.98
N PRO A 520 0.97 19.30 -14.26
CA PRO A 520 1.86 19.05 -15.39
C PRO A 520 1.20 19.35 -16.75
N ALA A 521 1.98 19.44 -17.82
CA ALA A 521 1.47 19.75 -19.15
C ALA A 521 0.29 18.86 -19.57
N GLY A 522 -0.78 19.50 -20.07
CA GLY A 522 -2.02 18.82 -20.43
C GLY A 522 -3.25 19.59 -19.95
N ASP A 523 -4.42 19.01 -20.17
CA ASP A 523 -5.69 19.49 -19.64
C ASP A 523 -6.07 18.65 -18.41
N TRP A 524 -6.53 19.32 -17.37
CA TRP A 524 -6.92 18.71 -16.10
C TRP A 524 -8.31 19.18 -15.69
N PHE A 525 -9.05 18.35 -14.98
CA PHE A 525 -10.39 18.65 -14.50
C PHE A 525 -10.47 18.43 -12.99
N ASP A 526 -10.94 19.42 -12.24
CA ASP A 526 -11.24 19.23 -10.82
C ASP A 526 -12.26 18.09 -10.67
N TYR A 527 -11.90 17.07 -9.90
CA TYR A 527 -12.66 15.82 -9.78
C TYR A 527 -14.11 16.02 -9.34
N ARG A 528 -14.36 17.05 -8.52
CA ARG A 528 -15.69 17.30 -7.94
C ARG A 528 -16.56 18.15 -8.84
N THR A 529 -15.99 19.17 -9.47
CA THR A 529 -16.73 20.22 -10.18
C THR A 529 -16.66 20.11 -11.70
N GLY A 530 -15.70 19.35 -12.24
CA GLY A 530 -15.42 19.30 -13.67
C GLY A 530 -14.84 20.59 -14.23
N ARG A 531 -14.43 21.53 -13.36
CA ARG A 531 -13.76 22.76 -13.81
C ARG A 531 -12.46 22.40 -14.50
N LYS A 532 -12.31 22.85 -15.74
CA LYS A 532 -11.08 22.66 -16.52
C LYS A 532 -9.96 23.58 -16.03
N PHE A 533 -8.76 23.03 -15.90
CA PHE A 533 -7.50 23.71 -15.67
C PHE A 533 -6.54 23.41 -16.82
N GLN A 534 -5.78 24.43 -17.23
CA GLN A 534 -4.65 24.25 -18.14
C GLN A 534 -3.42 23.92 -17.30
N GLY A 535 -2.75 22.81 -17.62
CA GLY A 535 -1.49 22.40 -17.00
C GLY A 535 -0.26 23.16 -17.49
N GLY A 536 0.91 22.71 -17.06
CA GLY A 536 2.21 23.39 -17.20
C GLY A 536 2.39 24.56 -16.23
N LYS A 537 1.61 24.61 -15.14
CA LYS A 537 1.65 25.72 -14.18
C LYS A 537 1.04 25.35 -12.82
N THR A 538 1.43 26.11 -11.81
CA THR A 538 0.79 26.11 -10.50
C THR A 538 -0.56 26.84 -10.53
N SER A 539 -1.56 26.25 -9.89
CA SER A 539 -2.89 26.82 -9.72
C SER A 539 -3.23 26.98 -8.23
N SER A 540 -3.78 28.12 -7.84
CA SER A 540 -4.25 28.37 -6.47
C SER A 540 -5.72 27.92 -6.31
N ILE A 541 -5.95 27.04 -5.34
CA ILE A 541 -7.19 26.30 -5.14
C ILE A 541 -7.74 26.62 -3.75
N PRO A 542 -8.95 27.20 -3.62
CA PRO A 542 -9.59 27.36 -2.33
C PRO A 542 -9.87 25.99 -1.70
N VAL A 543 -9.40 25.79 -0.47
CA VAL A 543 -9.56 24.53 0.27
C VAL A 543 -10.26 24.77 1.60
N THR A 544 -11.00 23.76 2.02
CA THR A 544 -11.55 23.64 3.37
C THR A 544 -11.12 22.29 3.94
N LEU A 545 -11.41 22.02 5.21
CA LEU A 545 -11.19 20.70 5.82
C LEU A 545 -12.08 19.59 5.21
N GLN A 546 -12.93 19.90 4.23
CA GLN A 546 -13.75 18.93 3.49
C GLN A 546 -13.26 18.74 2.05
N THR A 547 -12.19 19.42 1.66
CA THR A 547 -11.73 19.48 0.28
C THR A 547 -10.39 18.77 0.14
N ILE A 548 -10.36 17.74 -0.70
CA ILE A 548 -9.15 17.10 -1.21
C ILE A 548 -8.94 17.61 -2.65
N PRO A 549 -7.90 18.40 -2.93
CA PRO A 549 -7.56 18.78 -4.29
C PRO A 549 -7.19 17.54 -5.13
N MET A 550 -8.07 17.22 -6.08
CA MET A 550 -7.96 16.07 -6.96
C MET A 550 -8.26 16.49 -8.39
N PHE A 551 -7.39 16.11 -9.31
CA PHE A 551 -7.48 16.51 -10.71
C PHE A 551 -7.44 15.30 -11.63
N VAL A 552 -8.47 15.14 -12.44
CA VAL A 552 -8.60 14.08 -13.43
C VAL A 552 -7.96 14.56 -14.74
N ARG A 553 -7.02 13.78 -15.25
CA ARG A 553 -6.37 14.04 -16.55
C ARG A 553 -7.41 13.98 -17.67
N ALA A 554 -7.30 14.85 -18.67
CA ALA A 554 -8.16 14.78 -19.85
C ALA A 554 -8.05 13.41 -20.54
N GLY A 555 -9.21 12.80 -20.82
CA GLY A 555 -9.30 11.48 -21.44
C GLY A 555 -9.33 10.30 -20.47
N ALA A 556 -9.08 10.53 -19.17
CA ALA A 556 -9.15 9.51 -18.14
C ALA A 556 -10.56 8.90 -18.00
N PHE A 557 -10.59 7.63 -17.58
CA PHE A 557 -11.78 6.91 -17.17
C PHE A 557 -11.62 6.53 -15.69
N ILE A 558 -12.37 7.17 -14.80
CA ILE A 558 -12.32 6.89 -13.36
C ILE A 558 -13.49 6.01 -12.96
N PHE A 559 -13.20 4.82 -12.44
CA PHE A 559 -14.19 3.82 -12.07
C PHE A 559 -14.63 3.97 -10.61
N ARG A 560 -15.93 4.09 -10.39
CA ARG A 560 -16.50 4.41 -9.08
C ARG A 560 -17.76 3.59 -8.80
N GLN A 561 -18.21 3.64 -7.56
CA GLN A 561 -19.45 3.03 -7.11
C GLN A 561 -20.11 3.87 -6.01
N PRO A 562 -21.38 3.61 -5.68
CA PRO A 562 -21.98 4.14 -4.46
C PRO A 562 -21.25 3.66 -3.20
N VAL A 563 -21.36 4.44 -2.13
CA VAL A 563 -20.83 4.09 -0.82
C VAL A 563 -21.36 2.72 -0.36
N ILE A 564 -20.44 1.85 0.02
CA ILE A 564 -20.68 0.59 0.73
C ILE A 564 -19.99 0.63 2.10
N GLN A 565 -20.36 -0.27 3.01
CA GLN A 565 -19.84 -0.27 4.39
C GLN A 565 -18.63 -1.19 4.60
N PHE A 566 -18.40 -2.14 3.70
CA PHE A 566 -17.24 -3.04 3.64
C PHE A 566 -17.18 -3.67 2.24
N THR A 567 -15.99 -4.09 1.80
CA THR A 567 -15.76 -4.58 0.42
C THR A 567 -16.59 -5.81 0.04
N GLY A 568 -17.05 -6.61 1.01
CA GLY A 568 -17.95 -7.74 0.76
C GLY A 568 -19.34 -7.36 0.23
N GLN A 569 -19.66 -6.06 0.15
CA GLN A 569 -20.83 -5.51 -0.53
C GLN A 569 -20.55 -5.11 -1.99
N MET A 570 -19.32 -5.30 -2.49
CA MET A 570 -18.98 -5.09 -3.90
C MET A 570 -19.50 -6.24 -4.78
N PRO A 571 -19.74 -5.98 -6.07
CA PRO A 571 -19.67 -4.65 -6.72
C PRO A 571 -20.85 -3.77 -6.29
N GLY A 572 -20.59 -2.47 -6.10
CA GLY A 572 -21.66 -1.50 -5.94
C GLY A 572 -22.48 -1.36 -7.21
N ASN A 573 -23.73 -0.89 -7.06
CA ASN A 573 -24.67 -0.72 -8.16
C ASN A 573 -25.29 0.70 -8.12
N PRO A 574 -25.10 1.55 -9.15
CA PRO A 574 -24.42 1.28 -10.43
C PRO A 574 -22.89 1.23 -10.32
N LEU A 575 -22.22 0.59 -11.30
CA LEU A 575 -20.85 0.96 -11.65
C LEU A 575 -20.90 2.33 -12.34
N ARG A 576 -20.17 3.31 -11.82
CA ARG A 576 -20.08 4.66 -12.38
C ARG A 576 -18.74 4.82 -13.09
N VAL A 577 -18.76 5.36 -14.31
CA VAL A 577 -17.55 5.62 -15.10
C VAL A 577 -17.51 7.10 -15.43
N LEU A 578 -16.64 7.84 -14.76
CA LEU A 578 -16.41 9.25 -15.04
C LEU A 578 -15.39 9.38 -16.18
N ILE A 579 -15.81 9.94 -17.30
CA ILE A 579 -15.04 10.07 -18.53
C ILE A 579 -14.66 11.54 -18.71
N ALA A 580 -13.40 11.85 -18.43
CA ALA A 580 -12.86 13.19 -18.61
C ALA A 580 -12.80 13.54 -20.11
N PRO A 581 -13.33 14.70 -20.55
CA PRO A 581 -13.40 15.03 -21.97
C PRO A 581 -12.03 15.04 -22.67
N SER A 582 -11.92 14.26 -23.75
CA SER A 582 -10.82 14.35 -24.71
C SER A 582 -11.31 14.12 -26.15
N THR A 583 -10.41 14.23 -27.14
CA THR A 583 -10.72 13.91 -28.54
C THR A 583 -10.74 12.41 -28.79
N ASN A 584 -9.80 11.68 -28.17
CA ASN A 584 -9.62 10.24 -28.33
C ASN A 584 -8.90 9.72 -27.08
N SER A 585 -9.52 8.81 -26.33
CA SER A 585 -8.90 8.21 -25.14
C SER A 585 -9.50 6.85 -24.82
N ALA A 586 -8.75 6.02 -24.10
CA ALA A 586 -9.21 4.71 -23.66
C ALA A 586 -8.86 4.47 -22.18
N GLY A 587 -9.65 3.63 -21.52
CA GLY A 587 -9.41 3.15 -20.17
C GLY A 587 -9.77 1.68 -20.05
N SER A 588 -9.05 0.94 -19.20
CA SER A 588 -9.35 -0.46 -18.92
C SER A 588 -9.95 -0.61 -17.54
N PHE A 589 -10.90 -1.53 -17.40
CA PHE A 589 -11.51 -1.90 -16.12
C PHE A 589 -11.26 -3.36 -15.82
N TYR A 590 -10.86 -3.68 -14.59
CA TYR A 590 -10.60 -5.03 -14.11
C TYR A 590 -11.47 -5.37 -12.89
N GLU A 591 -12.07 -6.56 -12.89
CA GLU A 591 -12.78 -7.13 -11.74
C GLU A 591 -12.54 -8.64 -11.63
N ASP A 592 -12.56 -9.17 -10.41
CA ASP A 592 -12.61 -10.61 -10.13
C ASP A 592 -13.36 -10.83 -8.80
N ASP A 593 -13.24 -12.00 -8.18
CA ASP A 593 -13.91 -12.30 -6.90
C ASP A 593 -13.30 -11.61 -5.66
N GLY A 594 -12.14 -10.97 -5.80
CA GLY A 594 -11.44 -10.25 -4.73
C GLY A 594 -10.89 -11.11 -3.59
N GLU A 595 -11.00 -12.44 -3.61
CA GLU A 595 -10.69 -13.29 -2.45
C GLU A 595 -9.83 -14.52 -2.79
N SER A 596 -10.05 -15.17 -3.94
CA SER A 596 -9.38 -16.41 -4.31
C SER A 596 -8.20 -16.20 -5.26
N LEU A 597 -7.45 -17.27 -5.55
CA LEU A 597 -6.38 -17.25 -6.55
C LEU A 597 -6.89 -17.57 -7.96
N ASP A 598 -8.20 -17.71 -8.13
CA ASP A 598 -8.86 -18.08 -9.38
C ASP A 598 -8.58 -17.10 -10.54
N TYR A 599 -8.28 -15.83 -10.24
CA TYR A 599 -7.90 -14.83 -11.25
C TYR A 599 -6.68 -15.28 -12.07
N ARG A 600 -5.75 -16.03 -11.46
CA ARG A 600 -4.57 -16.59 -12.15
C ARG A 600 -4.95 -17.64 -13.19
N ALA A 601 -6.13 -18.24 -13.07
CA ALA A 601 -6.68 -19.20 -14.01
C ALA A 601 -7.67 -18.57 -15.02
N GLY A 602 -7.69 -17.24 -15.14
CA GLY A 602 -8.56 -16.54 -16.09
C GLY A 602 -9.97 -16.21 -15.59
N LYS A 603 -10.27 -16.48 -14.30
CA LYS A 603 -11.54 -16.08 -13.66
C LYS A 603 -11.48 -14.63 -13.20
N PHE A 604 -11.39 -13.73 -14.17
CA PHE A 604 -11.53 -12.29 -14.02
C PHE A 604 -12.44 -11.76 -15.15
N MET A 605 -12.78 -10.49 -15.07
CA MET A 605 -13.39 -9.71 -16.13
C MET A 605 -12.49 -8.52 -16.44
N SER A 606 -12.13 -8.33 -17.71
CA SER A 606 -11.53 -7.08 -18.16
C SER A 606 -12.23 -6.52 -19.39
N ARG A 607 -12.44 -5.20 -19.40
CA ARG A 607 -13.11 -4.45 -20.48
C ARG A 607 -12.34 -3.20 -20.84
N LEU A 608 -12.35 -2.85 -22.12
CA LEU A 608 -11.85 -1.58 -22.62
C LEU A 608 -13.01 -0.62 -22.84
N PHE A 609 -12.84 0.61 -22.40
CA PHE A 609 -13.69 1.76 -22.68
C PHE A 609 -12.94 2.70 -23.59
N HIS A 610 -13.62 3.27 -24.57
CA HIS A 610 -13.03 4.15 -25.57
C HIS A 610 -13.93 5.35 -25.82
N GLN A 611 -13.36 6.55 -25.83
CA GLN A 611 -14.06 7.79 -26.16
C GLN A 611 -13.50 8.32 -27.48
N ILE A 612 -14.38 8.71 -28.40
CA ILE A 612 -14.05 9.49 -29.58
C ILE A 612 -14.97 10.71 -29.62
N ARG A 613 -14.40 11.92 -29.70
CA ARG A 613 -15.17 13.16 -29.73
C ARG A 613 -14.79 14.01 -30.94
N ASN A 614 -15.80 14.54 -31.61
CA ASN A 614 -15.68 15.60 -32.60
C ASN A 614 -16.68 16.74 -32.27
N PRO A 615 -16.66 17.87 -32.99
CA PRO A 615 -17.52 19.02 -32.67
C PRO A 615 -19.04 18.77 -32.72
N LYS A 616 -19.50 17.67 -33.33
CA LYS A 616 -20.93 17.35 -33.49
C LYS A 616 -21.38 16.16 -32.65
N CYS A 617 -20.45 15.31 -32.23
CA CYS A 617 -20.77 14.00 -31.67
C CYS A 617 -19.65 13.50 -30.75
N MET A 618 -20.05 12.81 -29.69
CA MET A 618 -19.19 11.95 -28.89
C MET A 618 -19.67 10.50 -29.01
N THR A 619 -18.74 9.57 -29.17
CA THR A 619 -18.98 8.13 -29.08
C THR A 619 -18.27 7.58 -27.84
N ILE A 620 -18.95 6.74 -27.08
CA ILE A 620 -18.36 5.92 -26.03
C ILE A 620 -18.55 4.45 -26.43
N GLU A 621 -17.46 3.73 -26.60
CA GLU A 621 -17.46 2.31 -26.95
C GLU A 621 -16.96 1.50 -25.77
N ILE A 622 -17.61 0.36 -25.51
CA ILE A 622 -17.22 -0.59 -24.48
C ILE A 622 -17.01 -1.93 -25.16
N SER A 623 -15.86 -2.56 -24.93
CA SER A 623 -15.53 -3.86 -25.52
C SER A 623 -16.34 -4.99 -24.90
N ALA A 624 -16.35 -6.14 -25.59
CA ALA A 624 -16.72 -7.40 -24.96
C ALA A 624 -15.83 -7.65 -23.73
N PRO A 625 -16.37 -8.22 -22.64
CA PRO A 625 -15.57 -8.66 -21.51
C PRO A 625 -14.66 -9.83 -21.88
N THR A 626 -13.40 -9.75 -21.46
CA THR A 626 -12.44 -10.84 -21.48
C THR A 626 -12.39 -11.54 -20.12
N GLY A 627 -11.95 -12.80 -20.08
CA GLY A 627 -11.98 -13.63 -18.88
C GLY A 627 -13.36 -14.20 -18.55
N SER A 628 -13.42 -15.15 -17.61
CA SER A 628 -14.61 -15.96 -17.33
C SER A 628 -15.42 -15.52 -16.12
N TYR A 629 -14.97 -14.54 -15.33
CA TYR A 629 -15.76 -14.02 -14.20
C TYR A 629 -16.82 -13.05 -14.69
N ARG A 630 -17.99 -13.06 -14.07
CA ARG A 630 -19.04 -12.05 -14.28
C ARG A 630 -19.54 -11.61 -12.90
N PRO A 631 -19.59 -10.30 -12.63
CA PRO A 631 -20.19 -9.80 -11.40
C PRO A 631 -21.70 -10.06 -11.36
N ALA A 632 -22.31 -9.82 -10.20
CA ALA A 632 -23.78 -9.76 -10.11
C ALA A 632 -24.34 -8.71 -11.09
N PRO A 633 -25.56 -8.94 -11.64
CA PRO A 633 -26.22 -7.94 -12.48
C PRO A 633 -26.30 -6.57 -11.79
N ARG A 634 -25.97 -5.52 -12.54
CA ARG A 634 -25.92 -4.13 -12.05
C ARG A 634 -26.26 -3.16 -13.17
N GLU A 635 -26.53 -1.93 -12.78
CA GLU A 635 -26.58 -0.78 -13.67
C GLU A 635 -25.17 -0.24 -13.96
N LEU A 636 -25.04 0.41 -15.10
CA LEU A 636 -23.86 1.15 -15.57
C LEU A 636 -24.27 2.61 -15.76
N ALA A 637 -23.52 3.52 -15.14
CA ALA A 637 -23.68 4.96 -15.29
C ALA A 637 -22.45 5.55 -15.98
N LEU A 638 -22.59 6.00 -17.22
CA LEU A 638 -21.54 6.71 -17.95
C LEU A 638 -21.69 8.22 -17.71
N GLU A 639 -20.66 8.83 -17.13
CA GLU A 639 -20.69 10.21 -16.69
C GLU A 639 -19.63 11.04 -17.44
N THR A 640 -19.98 12.20 -17.98
CA THR A 640 -19.00 13.09 -18.62
C THR A 640 -19.39 14.55 -18.50
N TRP A 641 -18.40 15.42 -18.27
CA TRP A 641 -18.63 16.86 -18.23
C TRP A 641 -18.84 17.43 -19.63
N MET A 642 -19.88 18.23 -19.82
CA MET A 642 -20.26 18.83 -21.09
C MET A 642 -20.68 20.30 -20.92
N ARG A 643 -20.27 21.14 -21.86
CA ARG A 643 -20.63 22.57 -21.86
C ARG A 643 -22.07 22.83 -22.27
N GLN A 644 -22.65 21.94 -23.08
CA GLN A 644 -23.99 22.07 -23.62
C GLN A 644 -24.73 20.75 -23.45
N LYS A 645 -26.04 20.85 -23.24
CA LYS A 645 -26.94 19.71 -23.16
C LYS A 645 -26.93 18.95 -24.49
N PRO A 646 -26.81 17.61 -24.48
CA PRO A 646 -26.96 16.80 -25.69
C PRO A 646 -28.33 16.96 -26.36
N ARG A 647 -28.38 16.85 -27.68
CA ARG A 647 -29.64 16.87 -28.46
C ARG A 647 -30.36 15.52 -28.41
N ALA A 648 -29.59 14.45 -28.49
CA ALA A 648 -30.08 13.08 -28.45
C ALA A 648 -28.94 12.12 -28.08
N ILE A 649 -29.32 11.00 -27.49
CA ILE A 649 -28.40 9.91 -27.16
C ILE A 649 -29.00 8.62 -27.70
N SER A 650 -28.16 7.77 -28.29
CA SER A 650 -28.56 6.42 -28.68
C SER A 650 -27.53 5.41 -28.22
N VAL A 651 -27.97 4.17 -28.01
CA VAL A 651 -27.12 3.05 -27.64
C VAL A 651 -27.33 1.88 -28.59
N GLN A 652 -26.24 1.22 -28.97
CA GLN A 652 -26.24 -0.06 -29.66
C GLN A 652 -25.57 -1.09 -28.75
N ILE A 653 -26.25 -2.20 -28.43
CA ILE A 653 -25.73 -3.28 -27.59
C ILE A 653 -25.61 -4.55 -28.43
N GLY A 654 -24.41 -5.12 -28.48
CA GLY A 654 -24.08 -6.26 -29.34
C GLY A 654 -24.44 -5.99 -30.80
N ASN A 655 -25.17 -6.93 -31.41
CA ASN A 655 -25.63 -6.82 -32.80
C ASN A 655 -27.04 -6.23 -32.95
N ALA A 656 -27.63 -5.70 -31.87
CA ALA A 656 -28.94 -5.06 -31.94
C ALA A 656 -28.88 -3.75 -32.76
N ALA A 657 -30.03 -3.29 -33.26
CA ALA A 657 -30.12 -1.96 -33.86
C ALA A 657 -29.94 -0.85 -32.81
N PRO A 658 -29.37 0.31 -33.16
CA PRO A 658 -29.29 1.45 -32.24
C PRO A 658 -30.67 1.92 -31.78
N VAL A 659 -30.81 2.18 -30.47
CA VAL A 659 -32.05 2.65 -29.84
C VAL A 659 -31.81 4.02 -29.22
N SER A 660 -32.71 4.97 -29.47
CA SER A 660 -32.67 6.30 -28.83
C SER A 660 -33.06 6.20 -27.36
N LEU A 661 -32.28 6.86 -26.49
CA LEU A 661 -32.53 6.90 -25.05
C LEU A 661 -33.39 8.13 -24.68
N PRO A 662 -34.47 7.94 -23.90
CA PRO A 662 -35.25 9.05 -23.40
C PRO A 662 -34.47 9.88 -22.38
N GLU A 663 -34.71 11.19 -22.37
CA GLU A 663 -34.24 12.06 -21.29
C GLU A 663 -35.11 11.83 -20.04
N GLN A 664 -34.48 11.72 -18.87
CA GLN A 664 -35.18 11.51 -17.62
C GLN A 664 -36.00 12.75 -17.23
N SER A 665 -37.33 12.63 -17.26
CA SER A 665 -38.28 13.68 -16.83
C SER A 665 -39.10 13.22 -15.61
N GLY A 666 -38.44 13.04 -14.45
CA GLY A 666 -39.09 12.62 -13.19
C GLY A 666 -38.66 11.24 -12.70
N ALA A 667 -39.58 10.49 -12.07
CA ALA A 667 -39.29 9.14 -11.55
C ALA A 667 -38.93 8.17 -12.70
N GLN A 668 -37.95 7.30 -12.48
CA GLN A 668 -37.40 6.35 -13.47
C GLN A 668 -38.52 5.46 -14.05
N THR A 669 -38.76 5.57 -15.36
CA THR A 669 -39.78 4.78 -16.08
C THR A 669 -39.20 3.92 -17.21
N ALA A 670 -37.99 4.23 -17.69
CA ALA A 670 -37.31 3.49 -18.75
C ALA A 670 -36.18 2.63 -18.18
N SER A 671 -35.89 1.49 -18.82
CA SER A 671 -34.76 0.64 -18.46
C SER A 671 -33.41 1.22 -18.89
N SER A 672 -33.36 2.26 -19.70
CA SER A 672 -32.14 3.02 -19.99
C SER A 672 -32.53 4.45 -20.32
N ASP A 673 -31.88 5.42 -19.72
CA ASP A 673 -32.19 6.84 -19.86
C ASP A 673 -30.92 7.70 -19.70
N TRP A 674 -31.10 9.02 -19.81
CA TRP A 674 -30.02 9.96 -19.52
C TRP A 674 -30.54 11.24 -18.89
N LYS A 675 -29.68 11.89 -18.11
CA LYS A 675 -29.95 13.21 -17.50
C LYS A 675 -28.77 14.14 -17.72
N PHE A 676 -29.07 15.43 -17.81
CA PHE A 676 -28.06 16.48 -17.88
C PHE A 676 -28.35 17.55 -16.84
N SER A 677 -27.46 17.71 -15.87
CA SER A 677 -27.61 18.65 -14.76
C SER A 677 -26.26 19.22 -14.40
N ASP A 678 -26.19 20.54 -14.19
CA ASP A 678 -24.99 21.27 -13.77
C ASP A 678 -23.73 20.98 -14.61
N GLY A 679 -23.91 20.80 -15.92
CA GLY A 679 -22.81 20.52 -16.84
C GLY A 679 -22.31 19.07 -16.82
N LEU A 680 -22.98 18.17 -16.11
CA LEU A 680 -22.69 16.73 -16.10
C LEU A 680 -23.78 15.96 -16.87
N LEU A 681 -23.36 15.20 -17.88
CA LEU A 681 -24.19 14.18 -18.52
C LEU A 681 -24.02 12.87 -17.75
N THR A 682 -25.14 12.21 -17.41
CA THR A 682 -25.18 10.82 -16.93
C THR A 682 -26.07 10.01 -17.84
N ILE A 683 -25.56 8.91 -18.40
CA ILE A 683 -26.33 7.90 -19.13
C ILE A 683 -26.42 6.67 -18.24
N GLU A 684 -27.64 6.23 -17.90
CA GLU A 684 -27.87 5.05 -17.04
C GLU A 684 -28.49 3.92 -17.87
N THR A 685 -27.95 2.71 -17.71
CA THR A 685 -28.38 1.52 -18.45
C THR A 685 -27.93 0.24 -17.72
N PRO A 686 -28.67 -0.89 -17.81
CA PRO A 686 -28.20 -2.18 -17.32
C PRO A 686 -26.86 -2.52 -17.95
N ASP A 687 -25.87 -2.93 -17.14
CA ASP A 687 -24.56 -3.30 -17.65
C ASP A 687 -24.72 -4.53 -18.56
N PRO A 688 -24.51 -4.39 -19.89
CA PRO A 688 -24.93 -5.43 -20.82
C PRO A 688 -23.98 -6.62 -20.83
N PHE A 689 -22.78 -6.48 -20.27
CA PHE A 689 -21.67 -7.44 -20.41
C PHE A 689 -21.42 -7.90 -21.87
N LEU A 690 -21.73 -7.02 -22.82
CA LEU A 690 -21.56 -7.17 -24.27
C LEU A 690 -20.88 -5.91 -24.82
N PRO A 691 -20.35 -5.95 -26.06
CA PRO A 691 -19.96 -4.74 -26.76
C PRO A 691 -21.10 -3.73 -26.78
N ALA A 692 -20.80 -2.47 -26.46
CA ALA A 692 -21.80 -1.41 -26.47
C ALA A 692 -21.22 -0.13 -27.09
N LYS A 693 -22.04 0.60 -27.83
CA LYS A 693 -21.69 1.87 -28.45
C LYS A 693 -22.75 2.91 -28.13
N PHE A 694 -22.36 3.95 -27.40
CA PHE A 694 -23.21 5.09 -27.07
C PHE A 694 -22.83 6.25 -27.97
N VAL A 695 -23.81 6.85 -28.62
CA VAL A 695 -23.63 8.01 -29.51
C VAL A 695 -24.37 9.19 -28.91
N VAL A 696 -23.64 10.24 -28.56
CA VAL A 696 -24.14 11.48 -27.94
C VAL A 696 -24.02 12.61 -28.95
N LEU A 697 -25.15 13.10 -29.44
CA LEU A 697 -25.22 14.19 -30.42
C LEU A 697 -25.24 15.55 -29.70
N GLN A 698 -24.38 16.48 -30.14
CA GLN A 698 -24.20 17.82 -29.56
C GLN A 698 -24.98 18.89 -30.33
#